data_AF-A0A6A4S3G0-F1
#
_entry.id   AF-A0A6A4S3G0-F1
#
_cell.length_a   1.000
_cell.length_b   1.000
_cell.length_c   1.000
_cell.angle_alpha   90.00
_cell.angle_beta   90.00
_cell.angle_gamma   90.00
#
_symmetry.space_group_name_H-M   'P 1'
#
loop_
_entity.id
_entity.type
_entity.pdbx_description
1 polymer ?
#
loop_
_entity_poly.entity_id
_entity_poly.type
_entity_poly.pdbx_seq_one_letter_code
_entity_poly.pdbx_strand_id
1 'polypeptide(L)'
;MAVEEAADYLAEPDANACYLRAARAGNLEKALDYLKNGVDINICNQNGFTPLYMAAQENHMVVVQFLLDHGSSQSIATEDGFTPLAVALQQGHDQVVSLLLENDTKGKVRLPALHIAARKDDTKAAALLLQNDHNADVESKNDITPLHVASKRGNGNMVRLLLERGAKIDARTKDGLTPLHCGARSGHEQVVEMLLDRGAPILSKTKNGLSPLHMATQGDHLNCVQLLLHHEVPVDDVTNDYLTALHVAAHCGHYKVAKVIVDKKANPNAKALSGLTPIHVAAFMGHENIVHQLINHGASPNTSNVDDQTPLHISSRLGKQDIVQQLLANGADPDATTSSGYTPLHLAAREGHRDVAAALLDQGASLGITTKKGFTPLHVAAKYGKIEVANLLLQKNAQADAAGKSGLTPLHVAAHYDNQKVALLLLNQGSSPHAAAKNGYTPLHIAAKKNQMEITTTLLEYGASTNTVTRQGITPLHLAAQEGNVDIVTLLLARDAPVNTGNKSGLTPLHLAAQEDKVNVAEVLVNQGATIDPETKLGYTPLHVACHYGNVKMVNFLLKNQAKVNAKTKNGYTPLHQAAQQGHTHIINLLLQHGASPNELTTNGNSALSIARRLGYISVVDTLKVVTEETLTTQTVTEKHKMNVPETMNEVLDMSDDEGDDAMTGDTDKYLAPQDLRELGDDSLPQEGYMGFSVGARSQSSDRSNTLNRSSFTRDSMMIEEILAPHKEMHLAAAKDFDSDSLRRYSWTADALDNVNLVSSPIHSGFLVSFMVDARGGSMRGSRHNGMRIIIPPRKCTAPTRITCRLVKRHKLASPPPMVEGEGLASRLVEVGPAGAQFLGPVIVEIPHFGSMRGQERELILLRSENGETWKEHLYDCKTDDLNQLLNGMDEELDCPDELERKRICRIITKDFPQYFAVVSRIRQETNQMGPEGGTLCSRSVPLVQASFPEGALTKKIKVGLQAQPVPDETVKKIIGNRATFSPIVTVEPRRRKFHKPITMTIPVPPLSGEGLTNGYKGDCTPCLRLLCSITGGTSPAQWEDITGTTPLTFINDCVSFTTNVSARFWLADCHQIPETVGLATQLYRELICVPYMAKFVVFAKMNDPVESRLRCFCMTDDKVDKTLEQQENFEEVARSKDIEVLEGRPIYVDCYGNLVPLAKAGQQLVLNFYAFKENRLPFCVKVRDPSQEPCGRLTFLKECKTIKSLPQTAVCNLNITLPAVKKTEKPERRHTFASLALRKRYSYLAEPALILIDLA
;
A
#
# COMPACT_ATOMS: atom_id res chain seq x y z
N MET A 1 -41.27 32.55 58.47
CA MET A 1 -41.08 33.71 57.57
C MET A 1 -40.05 33.30 56.54
N ALA A 2 -40.30 33.55 55.25
CA ALA A 2 -39.53 33.06 54.09
C ALA A 2 -39.50 31.51 53.98
N VAL A 3 -39.92 30.81 52.91
CA VAL A 3 -40.31 31.14 51.51
C VAL A 3 -39.13 31.34 50.53
N GLU A 4 -39.15 30.54 49.46
CA GLU A 4 -38.41 30.62 48.19
C GLU A 4 -36.85 30.53 48.27
N GLU A 5 -36.11 30.10 47.24
CA GLU A 5 -36.45 29.84 45.83
C GLU A 5 -35.52 28.75 45.22
N ALA A 6 -36.06 27.79 44.43
CA ALA A 6 -35.36 26.99 43.41
C ALA A 6 -36.31 25.90 42.85
N ALA A 7 -36.71 26.01 41.59
CA ALA A 7 -37.53 25.01 40.89
C ALA A 7 -36.92 24.62 39.52
N ASP A 8 -37.49 23.58 38.93
CA ASP A 8 -37.35 23.14 37.54
C ASP A 8 -35.96 22.77 37.00
N TYR A 9 -35.75 21.46 36.85
CA TYR A 9 -35.69 20.82 35.51
C TYR A 9 -35.88 19.29 35.67
N LEU A 10 -37.13 18.82 35.55
CA LEU A 10 -37.46 17.39 35.45
C LEU A 10 -37.75 17.05 33.99
N ALA A 11 -36.99 16.10 33.43
CA ALA A 11 -37.31 15.51 32.13
C ALA A 11 -38.45 14.49 32.27
N GLU A 12 -39.31 14.40 31.26
CA GLU A 12 -40.38 13.40 31.24
C GLU A 12 -39.81 11.97 31.23
N PRO A 13 -40.42 11.02 31.96
CA PRO A 13 -39.93 9.65 32.01
C PRO A 13 -40.29 8.89 30.72
N ASP A 14 -39.28 8.40 30.00
CA ASP A 14 -39.47 7.56 28.81
C ASP A 14 -40.44 6.39 29.09
N ALA A 15 -41.57 6.40 28.38
CA ALA A 15 -42.64 5.43 28.53
C ALA A 15 -42.16 4.00 28.19
N ASN A 16 -41.21 3.84 27.25
CA ASN A 16 -40.68 2.54 26.87
C ASN A 16 -39.87 1.93 28.02
N ALA A 17 -38.94 2.69 28.59
CA ALA A 17 -38.20 2.27 29.78
C ALA A 17 -39.11 2.03 31.00
N CYS A 18 -40.24 2.74 31.13
CA CYS A 18 -41.19 2.50 32.21
C CYS A 18 -42.04 1.23 32.00
N TYR A 19 -42.44 0.94 30.76
CA TYR A 19 -43.14 -0.30 30.41
C TYR A 19 -42.27 -1.55 30.63
N LEU A 20 -41.01 -1.51 30.22
CA LEU A 20 -40.03 -2.58 30.47
C LEU A 20 -39.85 -2.83 31.98
N ARG A 21 -39.76 -1.77 32.81
CA ARG A 21 -39.73 -1.90 34.27
C ARG A 21 -41.02 -2.50 34.84
N ALA A 22 -42.19 -2.14 34.31
CA ALA A 22 -43.47 -2.68 34.76
C ALA A 22 -43.57 -4.20 34.49
N ALA A 23 -43.13 -4.65 33.31
CA ALA A 23 -43.07 -6.07 32.97
C ALA A 23 -42.06 -6.84 33.86
N ARG A 24 -40.86 -6.28 34.07
CA ARG A 24 -39.84 -6.86 34.97
C ARG A 24 -40.25 -6.90 36.44
N ALA A 25 -41.14 -6.00 36.87
CA ALA A 25 -41.67 -5.97 38.24
C ALA A 25 -43.00 -6.73 38.40
N GLY A 26 -43.45 -7.46 37.38
CA GLY A 26 -44.68 -8.27 37.43
C GLY A 26 -45.97 -7.45 37.50
N ASN A 27 -45.92 -6.14 37.26
CA ASN A 27 -47.05 -5.24 37.44
C ASN A 27 -47.94 -5.22 36.19
N LEU A 28 -48.87 -6.17 36.14
CA LEU A 28 -49.82 -6.35 35.04
C LEU A 28 -50.63 -5.08 34.73
N GLU A 29 -51.15 -4.40 35.75
CA GLU A 29 -52.02 -3.22 35.56
C GLU A 29 -51.28 -2.08 34.87
N LYS A 30 -50.04 -1.77 35.28
CA LYS A 30 -49.21 -0.76 34.62
C LYS A 30 -48.74 -1.20 33.24
N ALA A 31 -48.40 -2.47 33.06
CA ALA A 31 -48.04 -3.01 31.75
C ALA A 31 -49.21 -2.86 30.74
N LEU A 32 -50.44 -3.11 31.18
CA LEU A 32 -51.66 -2.97 30.40
C LEU A 32 -51.98 -1.49 30.10
N ASP A 33 -51.70 -0.58 31.04
CA ASP A 33 -51.89 0.87 30.83
C ASP A 33 -50.90 1.46 29.81
N TYR A 34 -49.63 1.08 29.85
CA TYR A 34 -48.65 1.49 28.82
C TYR A 34 -49.01 0.98 27.42
N LEU A 35 -49.54 -0.25 27.30
CA LEU A 35 -50.04 -0.78 26.02
C LEU A 35 -51.24 0.01 25.49
N LYS A 36 -52.20 0.40 26.36
CA LYS A 36 -53.32 1.27 25.96
C LYS A 36 -52.87 2.64 25.46
N ASN A 37 -51.77 3.15 26.02
CA ASN A 37 -51.15 4.42 25.61
C ASN A 37 -50.22 4.28 24.38
N GLY A 38 -50.23 3.14 23.69
CA GLY A 38 -49.61 2.98 22.37
C GLY A 38 -48.15 2.51 22.36
N VAL A 39 -47.61 2.04 23.49
CA VAL A 39 -46.27 1.41 23.54
C VAL A 39 -46.30 0.05 22.83
N ASP A 40 -45.26 -0.29 22.06
CA ASP A 40 -45.14 -1.60 21.39
C ASP A 40 -44.89 -2.74 22.40
N ILE A 41 -45.71 -3.79 22.34
CA ILE A 41 -45.58 -5.02 23.14
C ILE A 41 -44.26 -5.78 22.90
N ASN A 42 -43.60 -5.50 21.78
CA ASN A 42 -42.32 -6.08 21.37
C ASN A 42 -41.13 -5.10 21.49
N ILE A 43 -41.32 -3.93 22.12
CA ILE A 43 -40.23 -3.00 22.38
C ILE A 43 -39.08 -3.69 23.12
N CYS A 44 -37.84 -3.30 22.83
CA CYS A 44 -36.66 -3.82 23.50
C CYS A 44 -35.78 -2.69 24.01
N ASN A 45 -34.98 -2.98 25.04
CA ASN A 45 -33.91 -2.08 25.45
C ASN A 45 -32.67 -2.24 24.54
N GLN A 46 -31.62 -1.47 24.82
CA GLN A 46 -30.34 -1.52 24.09
C GLN A 46 -29.70 -2.92 23.99
N ASN A 47 -30.01 -3.86 24.89
CA ASN A 47 -29.49 -5.23 24.91
C ASN A 47 -30.43 -6.27 24.26
N GLY A 48 -31.54 -5.83 23.65
CA GLY A 48 -32.57 -6.71 23.08
C GLY A 48 -33.53 -7.33 24.11
N PHE A 49 -33.52 -6.92 25.38
CA PHE A 49 -34.47 -7.44 26.38
C PHE A 49 -35.90 -6.90 26.11
N THR A 50 -36.84 -7.78 25.81
CA THR A 50 -38.28 -7.48 25.66
C THR A 50 -39.04 -7.59 26.98
N PRO A 51 -40.28 -7.05 27.09
CA PRO A 51 -41.18 -7.27 28.23
C PRO A 51 -41.35 -8.76 28.56
N LEU A 52 -41.49 -9.59 27.52
CA LEU A 52 -41.68 -11.04 27.65
C LEU A 52 -40.40 -11.74 28.13
N TYR A 53 -39.21 -11.33 27.67
CA TYR A 53 -37.94 -11.82 28.20
C TYR A 53 -37.81 -11.49 29.69
N MET A 54 -38.09 -10.24 30.08
CA MET A 54 -37.96 -9.80 31.47
C MET A 54 -38.97 -10.52 32.39
N ALA A 55 -40.24 -10.65 31.98
CA ALA A 55 -41.26 -11.37 32.73
C ALA A 55 -40.93 -12.88 32.83
N ALA A 56 -40.35 -13.49 31.79
CA ALA A 56 -39.91 -14.88 31.82
C ALA A 56 -38.68 -15.11 32.72
N GLN A 57 -37.74 -14.17 32.77
CA GLN A 57 -36.56 -14.24 33.64
C GLN A 57 -36.94 -14.20 35.14
N GLU A 58 -37.87 -13.32 35.52
CA GLU A 58 -38.26 -13.09 36.93
C GLU A 58 -39.45 -13.96 37.38
N ASN A 59 -39.80 -15.01 36.62
CA ASN A 59 -40.89 -15.97 36.89
C ASN A 59 -42.30 -15.36 37.02
N HIS A 60 -42.60 -14.29 36.26
CA HIS A 60 -43.85 -13.55 36.35
C HIS A 60 -44.96 -14.16 35.47
N MET A 61 -45.34 -15.40 35.79
CA MET A 61 -46.35 -16.22 35.09
C MET A 61 -47.53 -15.45 34.49
N VAL A 62 -48.24 -14.66 35.30
CA VAL A 62 -49.46 -13.94 34.87
C VAL A 62 -49.14 -12.87 33.82
N VAL A 63 -47.99 -12.21 33.91
CA VAL A 63 -47.52 -11.23 32.92
C VAL A 63 -47.00 -11.94 31.66
N VAL A 64 -46.33 -13.10 31.79
CA VAL A 64 -45.94 -13.93 30.64
C VAL A 64 -47.18 -14.35 29.85
N GLN A 65 -48.19 -14.93 30.50
CA GLN A 65 -49.47 -15.30 29.87
C GLN A 65 -50.10 -14.11 29.15
N PHE A 66 -50.31 -12.99 29.86
CA PHE A 66 -50.90 -11.79 29.29
C PHE A 66 -50.15 -11.27 28.05
N LEU A 67 -48.81 -11.24 28.09
CA LEU A 67 -48.00 -10.80 26.96
C LEU A 67 -48.11 -11.74 25.75
N LEU A 68 -48.19 -13.06 25.98
CA LEU A 68 -48.44 -14.05 24.92
C LEU A 68 -49.83 -13.86 24.31
N ASP A 69 -50.87 -13.74 25.14
CA ASP A 69 -52.27 -13.55 24.72
C ASP A 69 -52.45 -12.28 23.84
N HIS A 70 -51.65 -11.25 24.10
CA HIS A 70 -51.67 -9.98 23.35
C HIS A 70 -50.65 -9.91 22.21
N GLY A 71 -50.00 -11.04 21.87
CA GLY A 71 -49.18 -11.18 20.65
C GLY A 71 -47.69 -10.85 20.78
N SER A 72 -47.12 -10.89 21.99
CA SER A 72 -45.68 -10.72 22.19
C SER A 72 -44.87 -11.88 21.60
N SER A 73 -43.73 -11.56 20.98
CA SER A 73 -42.97 -12.47 20.12
C SER A 73 -41.93 -13.26 20.92
N GLN A 74 -42.23 -14.54 21.18
CA GLN A 74 -41.30 -15.50 21.80
C GLN A 74 -39.99 -15.71 21.02
N SER A 75 -39.93 -15.33 19.75
CA SER A 75 -38.76 -15.50 18.89
C SER A 75 -37.82 -14.29 18.84
N ILE A 76 -38.12 -13.20 19.55
CA ILE A 76 -37.14 -12.14 19.76
C ILE A 76 -36.11 -12.63 20.78
N ALA A 77 -34.83 -12.45 20.45
CA ALA A 77 -33.71 -12.81 21.29
C ALA A 77 -32.91 -11.55 21.67
N THR A 78 -32.14 -11.64 22.75
CA THR A 78 -31.15 -10.63 23.14
C THR A 78 -30.00 -10.55 22.13
N GLU A 79 -29.10 -9.57 22.29
CA GLU A 79 -27.85 -9.51 21.52
C GLU A 79 -27.01 -10.81 21.68
N ASP A 80 -27.01 -11.38 22.89
CA ASP A 80 -26.40 -12.69 23.21
C ASP A 80 -27.18 -13.91 22.65
N GLY A 81 -28.28 -13.70 21.92
CA GLY A 81 -29.09 -14.76 21.31
C GLY A 81 -30.03 -15.51 22.28
N PHE A 82 -30.24 -15.02 23.51
CA PHE A 82 -31.15 -15.67 24.46
C PHE A 82 -32.61 -15.27 24.19
N THR A 83 -33.48 -16.27 24.02
CA THR A 83 -34.93 -16.10 23.93
C THR A 83 -35.58 -16.16 25.33
N PRO A 84 -36.86 -15.72 25.49
CA PRO A 84 -37.61 -15.89 26.74
C PRO A 84 -37.61 -17.33 27.28
N LEU A 85 -37.68 -18.33 26.39
CA LEU A 85 -37.58 -19.75 26.75
C LEU A 85 -36.18 -20.13 27.25
N ALA A 86 -35.11 -19.62 26.61
CA ALA A 86 -33.74 -19.92 27.01
C ALA A 86 -33.41 -19.36 28.41
N VAL A 87 -33.87 -18.14 28.74
CA VAL A 87 -33.69 -17.58 30.08
C VAL A 87 -34.58 -18.27 31.12
N ALA A 88 -35.83 -18.61 30.80
CA ALA A 88 -36.71 -19.36 31.71
C ALA A 88 -36.14 -20.75 32.06
N LEU A 89 -35.55 -21.45 31.09
CA LEU A 89 -34.82 -22.71 31.30
C LEU A 89 -33.59 -22.50 32.18
N GLN A 90 -32.76 -21.48 31.90
CA GLN A 90 -31.56 -21.18 32.68
C GLN A 90 -31.86 -20.88 34.16
N GLN A 91 -33.02 -20.29 34.46
CA GLN A 91 -33.43 -19.97 35.84
C GLN A 91 -34.23 -21.11 36.52
N GLY A 92 -34.59 -22.17 35.79
CA GLY A 92 -35.35 -23.31 36.33
C GLY A 92 -36.84 -23.05 36.55
N HIS A 93 -37.44 -22.13 35.78
CA HIS A 93 -38.85 -21.73 35.96
C HIS A 93 -39.80 -22.70 35.23
N ASP A 94 -39.85 -23.95 35.68
CA ASP A 94 -40.53 -25.08 35.02
C ASP A 94 -41.94 -24.75 34.48
N GLN A 95 -42.74 -23.98 35.23
CA GLN A 95 -44.09 -23.60 34.81
C GLN A 95 -44.09 -22.59 33.65
N VAL A 96 -43.22 -21.57 33.70
CA VAL A 96 -43.05 -20.59 32.61
C VAL A 96 -42.45 -21.26 31.37
N VAL A 97 -41.50 -22.19 31.57
CA VAL A 97 -40.96 -23.04 30.51
C VAL A 97 -42.07 -23.84 29.83
N SER A 98 -42.97 -24.44 30.62
CA SER A 98 -44.11 -25.21 30.11
C SER A 98 -45.05 -24.33 29.29
N LEU A 99 -45.44 -23.16 29.81
CA LEU A 99 -46.32 -22.22 29.11
C LEU A 99 -45.71 -21.71 27.79
N LEU A 100 -44.42 -21.37 27.77
CA LEU A 100 -43.73 -20.94 26.55
C LEU A 100 -43.65 -22.08 25.52
N LEU A 101 -43.39 -23.32 25.95
CA LEU A 101 -43.38 -24.50 25.07
C LEU A 101 -44.78 -24.84 24.52
N GLU A 102 -45.84 -24.67 25.29
CA GLU A 102 -47.23 -24.82 24.83
C GLU A 102 -47.61 -23.78 23.76
N ASN A 103 -47.01 -22.57 23.84
CA ASN A 103 -47.28 -21.49 22.90
C ASN A 103 -46.33 -21.41 21.69
N ASP A 104 -45.18 -22.12 21.67
CA ASP A 104 -44.28 -22.20 20.49
C ASP A 104 -44.85 -23.13 19.39
N THR A 105 -46.03 -22.77 18.89
CA THR A 105 -46.79 -23.44 17.82
C THR A 105 -46.05 -23.62 16.49
N LYS A 106 -44.81 -23.13 16.37
CA LYS A 106 -43.98 -23.18 15.16
C LYS A 106 -42.57 -23.73 15.43
N GLY A 107 -42.27 -24.17 16.66
CA GLY A 107 -40.98 -24.74 17.06
C GLY A 107 -39.78 -23.82 16.85
N LYS A 108 -39.97 -22.49 16.75
CA LYS A 108 -38.91 -21.55 16.39
C LYS A 108 -37.94 -21.27 17.54
N VAL A 109 -38.40 -21.44 18.77
CA VAL A 109 -37.72 -21.02 20.00
C VAL A 109 -37.02 -22.22 20.67
N ARG A 110 -37.53 -23.42 20.41
CA ARG A 110 -37.06 -24.70 20.97
C ARG A 110 -35.69 -25.16 20.45
N LEU A 111 -35.33 -24.84 19.20
CA LEU A 111 -34.14 -25.39 18.53
C LEU A 111 -32.79 -24.85 19.08
N PRO A 112 -32.65 -23.54 19.42
CA PRO A 112 -31.48 -23.04 20.14
C PRO A 112 -31.38 -23.59 21.57
N ALA A 113 -32.51 -23.77 22.26
CA ALA A 113 -32.53 -24.14 23.67
C ALA A 113 -31.83 -25.48 23.97
N LEU A 114 -32.01 -26.50 23.11
CA LEU A 114 -31.35 -27.80 23.28
C LEU A 114 -29.82 -27.72 23.06
N HIS A 115 -29.35 -26.84 22.17
CA HIS A 115 -27.92 -26.57 21.99
C HIS A 115 -27.31 -25.88 23.21
N ILE A 116 -28.05 -24.96 23.84
CA ILE A 116 -27.63 -24.26 25.06
C ILE A 116 -27.56 -25.24 26.25
N ALA A 117 -28.59 -26.07 26.44
CA ALA A 117 -28.58 -27.13 27.45
C ALA A 117 -27.40 -28.10 27.24
N ALA A 118 -27.16 -28.53 26.00
CA ALA A 118 -26.05 -29.43 25.67
C ALA A 118 -24.66 -28.79 25.86
N ARG A 119 -24.52 -27.48 25.66
CA ARG A 119 -23.31 -26.69 25.98
C ARG A 119 -23.04 -26.61 27.49
N LYS A 120 -24.07 -26.71 28.34
CA LYS A 120 -24.02 -26.51 29.80
C LYS A 120 -24.07 -27.80 30.65
N ASP A 121 -24.19 -28.98 30.03
CA ASP A 121 -24.48 -30.28 30.67
C ASP A 121 -25.82 -30.31 31.45
N ASP A 122 -26.77 -29.43 31.10
CA ASP A 122 -28.10 -29.39 31.75
C ASP A 122 -29.01 -30.51 31.25
N THR A 123 -28.80 -31.70 31.84
CA THR A 123 -29.59 -32.90 31.58
C THR A 123 -31.06 -32.76 31.99
N LYS A 124 -31.44 -31.80 32.86
CA LYS A 124 -32.84 -31.59 33.25
C LYS A 124 -33.58 -30.82 32.17
N ALA A 125 -33.06 -29.66 31.77
CA ALA A 125 -33.60 -28.87 30.66
C ALA A 125 -33.67 -29.71 29.37
N ALA A 126 -32.62 -30.46 29.06
CA ALA A 126 -32.62 -31.36 27.90
C ALA A 126 -33.66 -32.50 28.01
N ALA A 127 -33.84 -33.11 29.19
CA ALA A 127 -34.82 -34.18 29.37
C ALA A 127 -36.27 -33.70 29.19
N LEU A 128 -36.59 -32.48 29.65
CA LEU A 128 -37.88 -31.80 29.45
C LEU A 128 -38.09 -31.42 27.98
N LEU A 129 -37.10 -30.79 27.34
CA LEU A 129 -37.14 -30.42 25.91
C LEU A 129 -37.37 -31.64 25.00
N LEU A 130 -36.95 -32.83 25.43
CA LEU A 130 -37.07 -34.11 24.72
C LEU A 130 -38.18 -35.04 25.28
N GLN A 131 -39.11 -34.53 26.10
CA GLN A 131 -40.09 -35.38 26.81
C GLN A 131 -41.23 -35.92 25.93
N ASN A 132 -41.66 -35.17 24.92
CA ASN A 132 -42.84 -35.48 24.08
C ASN A 132 -42.43 -35.83 22.64
N ASP A 133 -41.48 -36.74 22.46
CA ASP A 133 -40.92 -37.21 21.18
C ASP A 133 -40.55 -36.07 20.20
N HIS A 134 -39.39 -35.45 20.44
CA HIS A 134 -38.84 -34.39 19.60
C HIS A 134 -37.41 -34.76 19.21
N ASN A 135 -37.07 -34.53 17.93
CA ASN A 135 -35.79 -34.92 17.34
C ASN A 135 -34.58 -34.42 18.16
N ALA A 136 -33.75 -35.34 18.67
CA ALA A 136 -32.52 -35.00 19.39
C ALA A 136 -31.41 -34.47 18.45
N ASP A 137 -31.46 -34.81 17.16
CA ASP A 137 -30.57 -34.27 16.12
C ASP A 137 -31.13 -32.96 15.55
N VAL A 138 -31.40 -31.98 16.42
CA VAL A 138 -31.63 -30.61 15.97
C VAL A 138 -30.34 -30.10 15.33
N GLU A 139 -30.41 -29.63 14.09
CA GLU A 139 -29.26 -29.02 13.43
C GLU A 139 -29.29 -27.49 13.58
N SER A 140 -28.17 -26.91 14.03
CA SER A 140 -27.91 -25.48 13.98
C SER A 140 -27.12 -25.10 12.71
N LYS A 141 -26.69 -23.84 12.57
CA LYS A 141 -25.89 -23.37 11.42
C LYS A 141 -24.72 -24.34 11.16
N ASN A 142 -24.59 -24.84 9.92
CA ASN A 142 -23.54 -25.78 9.51
C ASN A 142 -23.68 -27.22 10.07
N ASP A 143 -24.93 -27.66 10.28
CA ASP A 143 -25.30 -29.07 10.41
C ASP A 143 -24.75 -29.69 11.72
N ILE A 144 -24.58 -28.84 12.74
CA ILE A 144 -24.10 -29.18 14.08
C ILE A 144 -25.28 -29.65 14.92
N THR A 145 -25.16 -30.81 15.58
CA THR A 145 -26.16 -31.32 16.53
C THR A 145 -25.75 -31.09 18.00
N PRO A 146 -26.70 -31.12 18.97
CA PRO A 146 -26.41 -31.08 20.41
C PRO A 146 -25.33 -32.09 20.85
N LEU A 147 -25.29 -33.28 20.23
CA LEU A 147 -24.31 -34.32 20.52
C LEU A 147 -22.87 -33.90 20.13
N HIS A 148 -22.70 -33.15 19.03
CA HIS A 148 -21.41 -32.55 18.68
C HIS A 148 -20.97 -31.52 19.73
N VAL A 149 -21.90 -30.69 20.22
CA VAL A 149 -21.62 -29.66 21.22
C VAL A 149 -21.22 -30.29 22.55
N ALA A 150 -22.00 -31.26 23.03
CA ALA A 150 -21.70 -32.01 24.26
C ALA A 150 -20.33 -32.72 24.15
N SER A 151 -20.06 -33.36 23.01
CA SER A 151 -18.80 -34.08 22.78
C SER A 151 -17.59 -33.15 22.64
N LYS A 152 -17.75 -31.95 22.05
CA LYS A 152 -16.71 -30.90 22.00
C LYS A 152 -16.38 -30.34 23.39
N ARG A 153 -17.33 -30.37 24.34
CA ARG A 153 -17.20 -29.82 25.70
C ARG A 153 -16.78 -30.83 26.77
N GLY A 154 -16.94 -32.13 26.53
CA GLY A 154 -16.65 -33.17 27.52
C GLY A 154 -17.85 -33.52 28.42
N ASN A 155 -19.05 -33.08 28.02
CA ASN A 155 -20.28 -33.16 28.81
C ASN A 155 -20.85 -34.59 28.80
N GLY A 156 -20.20 -35.50 29.53
CA GLY A 156 -20.48 -36.94 29.47
C GLY A 156 -21.88 -37.35 29.90
N ASN A 157 -22.54 -36.60 30.81
CA ASN A 157 -23.91 -36.88 31.22
C ASN A 157 -24.90 -36.52 30.09
N MET A 158 -24.71 -35.37 29.45
CA MET A 158 -25.43 -34.97 28.26
C MET A 158 -25.21 -35.92 27.08
N VAL A 159 -23.96 -36.34 26.81
CA VAL A 159 -23.66 -37.33 25.75
C VAL A 159 -24.44 -38.62 25.98
N ARG A 160 -24.46 -39.12 27.22
CA ARG A 160 -25.25 -40.31 27.60
C ARG A 160 -26.75 -40.09 27.36
N LEU A 161 -27.31 -38.99 27.88
CA LEU A 161 -28.74 -38.66 27.74
C LEU A 161 -29.17 -38.51 26.28
N LEU A 162 -28.39 -37.82 25.45
CA LEU A 162 -28.71 -37.61 24.04
C LEU A 162 -28.71 -38.93 23.26
N LEU A 163 -27.75 -39.83 23.52
CA LEU A 163 -27.73 -41.16 22.93
C LEU A 163 -28.89 -42.04 23.42
N GLU A 164 -29.27 -41.94 24.70
CA GLU A 164 -30.46 -42.62 25.26
C GLU A 164 -31.78 -42.06 24.72
N ARG A 165 -31.79 -40.81 24.23
CA ARG A 165 -32.91 -40.19 23.49
C ARG A 165 -32.75 -40.29 21.95
N GLY A 166 -31.88 -41.17 21.46
CA GLY A 166 -31.82 -41.55 20.04
C GLY A 166 -31.04 -40.61 19.11
N ALA A 167 -30.19 -39.72 19.62
CA ALA A 167 -29.33 -38.88 18.78
C ALA A 167 -28.34 -39.72 17.93
N LYS A 168 -28.14 -39.35 16.67
CA LYS A 168 -27.25 -40.05 15.72
C LYS A 168 -25.78 -39.90 16.14
N ILE A 169 -25.19 -41.01 16.59
CA ILE A 169 -23.79 -41.08 17.02
C ILE A 169 -22.78 -40.77 15.89
N ASP A 170 -23.19 -40.98 14.64
CA ASP A 170 -22.42 -40.74 13.42
C ASP A 170 -22.87 -39.49 12.65
N ALA A 171 -23.72 -38.64 13.26
CA ALA A 171 -24.13 -37.35 12.69
C ALA A 171 -22.92 -36.55 12.17
N ARG A 172 -23.11 -35.80 11.09
CA ARG A 172 -22.01 -35.10 10.40
C ARG A 172 -22.29 -33.62 10.26
N THR A 173 -21.37 -32.78 10.75
CA THR A 173 -21.39 -31.35 10.41
C THR A 173 -21.15 -31.13 8.91
N LYS A 174 -21.34 -29.89 8.47
CA LYS A 174 -21.02 -29.41 7.12
C LYS A 174 -19.58 -29.73 6.65
N ASP A 175 -18.63 -29.96 7.55
CA ASP A 175 -17.25 -30.33 7.22
C ASP A 175 -16.98 -31.85 7.28
N GLY A 176 -18.00 -32.64 7.63
CA GLY A 176 -17.92 -34.09 7.82
C GLY A 176 -17.31 -34.50 9.16
N LEU A 177 -17.15 -33.58 10.11
CA LEU A 177 -16.83 -33.91 11.51
C LEU A 177 -17.98 -34.71 12.10
N THR A 178 -17.66 -35.66 12.99
CA THR A 178 -18.64 -36.40 13.80
C THR A 178 -18.42 -36.10 15.30
N PRO A 179 -19.34 -36.46 16.21
CA PRO A 179 -19.13 -36.29 17.65
C PRO A 179 -17.82 -36.90 18.15
N LEU A 180 -17.41 -38.05 17.59
CA LEU A 180 -16.13 -38.71 17.88
C LEU A 180 -14.91 -37.86 17.46
N HIS A 181 -14.98 -37.15 16.33
CA HIS A 181 -13.93 -36.18 15.95
C HIS A 181 -13.87 -35.01 16.92
N CYS A 182 -15.02 -34.53 17.42
CA CYS A 182 -15.07 -33.44 18.39
C CYS A 182 -14.46 -33.85 19.74
N GLY A 183 -14.83 -35.01 20.28
CA GLY A 183 -14.24 -35.55 21.52
C GLY A 183 -12.74 -35.78 21.38
N ALA A 184 -12.31 -36.38 20.27
CA ALA A 184 -10.90 -36.64 19.97
C ALA A 184 -10.07 -35.34 19.83
N ARG A 185 -10.59 -34.31 19.14
CA ARG A 185 -9.91 -33.00 18.97
C ARG A 185 -9.81 -32.22 20.29
N SER A 186 -10.79 -32.36 21.17
CA SER A 186 -10.82 -31.67 22.47
C SER A 186 -10.11 -32.41 23.60
N GLY A 187 -9.74 -33.68 23.43
CA GLY A 187 -9.04 -34.48 24.45
C GLY A 187 -9.94 -35.15 25.49
N HIS A 188 -11.25 -35.25 25.22
CA HIS A 188 -12.23 -35.75 26.18
C HIS A 188 -12.29 -37.28 26.17
N GLU A 189 -11.29 -37.92 26.74
CA GLU A 189 -11.09 -39.38 26.80
C GLU A 189 -12.36 -40.16 27.14
N GLN A 190 -13.03 -39.85 28.25
CA GLN A 190 -14.28 -40.52 28.69
C GLN A 190 -15.43 -40.37 27.68
N VAL A 191 -15.48 -39.27 26.93
CA VAL A 191 -16.47 -39.08 25.85
C VAL A 191 -16.08 -39.87 24.61
N VAL A 192 -14.79 -39.94 24.27
CA VAL A 192 -14.29 -40.77 23.17
C VAL A 192 -14.59 -42.24 23.47
N GLU A 193 -14.25 -42.75 24.65
CA GLU A 193 -14.57 -44.09 25.15
C GLU A 193 -16.07 -44.39 25.06
N MET A 194 -16.92 -43.53 25.64
CA MET A 194 -18.38 -43.70 25.61
C MET A 194 -18.96 -43.71 24.19
N LEU A 195 -18.38 -42.95 23.25
CA LEU A 195 -18.80 -42.97 21.85
C LEU A 195 -18.34 -44.27 21.16
N LEU A 196 -17.11 -44.73 21.41
CA LEU A 196 -16.58 -45.97 20.85
C LEU A 196 -17.37 -47.20 21.32
N ASP A 197 -17.65 -47.32 22.63
CA ASP A 197 -18.47 -48.39 23.23
C ASP A 197 -19.90 -48.42 22.69
N ARG A 198 -20.43 -47.26 22.31
CA ARG A 198 -21.77 -47.12 21.69
C ARG A 198 -21.74 -47.27 20.16
N GLY A 199 -20.62 -47.69 19.59
CA GLY A 199 -20.49 -48.05 18.17
C GLY A 199 -20.20 -46.88 17.23
N ALA A 200 -19.63 -45.77 17.71
CA ALA A 200 -19.25 -44.65 16.86
C ALA A 200 -18.24 -45.09 15.77
N PRO A 201 -18.49 -44.81 14.48
CA PRO A 201 -17.68 -45.33 13.38
C PRO A 201 -16.25 -44.77 13.36
N ILE A 202 -15.32 -45.56 13.89
CA ILE A 202 -13.89 -45.22 14.09
C ILE A 202 -13.15 -44.75 12.82
N LEU A 203 -13.48 -45.34 11.67
CA LEU A 203 -12.86 -45.01 10.37
C LEU A 203 -13.53 -43.81 9.68
N SER A 204 -14.44 -43.10 10.35
CA SER A 204 -15.07 -41.91 9.81
C SER A 204 -14.03 -40.88 9.40
N LYS A 205 -14.19 -40.35 8.18
CA LYS A 205 -13.40 -39.23 7.69
C LYS A 205 -14.18 -37.93 7.66
N THR A 206 -13.52 -36.80 7.90
CA THR A 206 -14.01 -35.48 7.46
C THR A 206 -13.94 -35.36 5.93
N LYS A 207 -14.48 -34.28 5.34
CA LYS A 207 -14.34 -33.98 3.90
C LYS A 207 -12.89 -34.00 3.40
N ASN A 208 -11.94 -33.81 4.30
CA ASN A 208 -10.52 -33.66 4.00
C ASN A 208 -9.68 -34.92 4.33
N GLY A 209 -10.33 -36.03 4.70
CA GLY A 209 -9.66 -37.31 4.96
C GLY A 209 -9.04 -37.44 6.36
N LEU A 210 -9.19 -36.43 7.23
CA LEU A 210 -8.85 -36.55 8.65
C LEU A 210 -9.76 -37.58 9.32
N SER A 211 -9.19 -38.45 10.15
CA SER A 211 -9.91 -39.36 11.06
C SER A 211 -9.77 -38.91 12.52
N PRO A 212 -10.48 -39.51 13.50
CA PRO A 212 -10.36 -39.17 14.91
C PRO A 212 -8.92 -39.30 15.45
N LEU A 213 -8.13 -40.26 14.95
CA LEU A 213 -6.72 -40.42 15.33
C LEU A 213 -5.88 -39.20 14.93
N HIS A 214 -6.12 -38.62 13.75
CA HIS A 214 -5.47 -37.39 13.31
C HIS A 214 -5.89 -36.19 14.19
N MET A 215 -7.16 -36.14 14.62
CA MET A 215 -7.67 -35.06 15.49
C MET A 215 -7.06 -35.12 16.90
N ALA A 216 -7.01 -36.30 17.51
CA ALA A 216 -6.34 -36.50 18.80
C ALA A 216 -4.83 -36.21 18.69
N THR A 217 -4.21 -36.65 17.60
CA THR A 217 -2.79 -36.39 17.31
C THR A 217 -2.49 -34.91 17.06
N GLN A 218 -3.42 -34.14 16.50
CA GLN A 218 -3.23 -32.69 16.33
C GLN A 218 -3.24 -31.95 17.67
N GLY A 219 -4.04 -32.40 18.64
CA GLY A 219 -4.25 -31.74 19.94
C GLY A 219 -3.28 -32.13 21.06
N ASP A 220 -2.29 -33.00 20.81
CA ASP A 220 -1.41 -33.64 21.82
C ASP A 220 -2.16 -34.56 22.82
N HIS A 221 -3.32 -35.08 22.42
CA HIS A 221 -4.22 -35.84 23.30
C HIS A 221 -3.77 -37.30 23.43
N LEU A 222 -2.67 -37.51 24.14
CA LEU A 222 -1.97 -38.80 24.27
C LEU A 222 -2.90 -39.96 24.64
N ASN A 223 -3.79 -39.76 25.62
CA ASN A 223 -4.73 -40.80 26.06
C ASN A 223 -5.75 -41.14 24.97
N CYS A 224 -6.35 -40.13 24.32
CA CYS A 224 -7.24 -40.35 23.17
C CYS A 224 -6.53 -41.07 22.01
N VAL A 225 -5.24 -40.77 21.76
CA VAL A 225 -4.43 -41.49 20.77
C VAL A 225 -4.21 -42.95 21.19
N GLN A 226 -3.86 -43.21 22.46
CA GLN A 226 -3.69 -44.58 22.98
C GLN A 226 -4.99 -45.39 22.92
N LEU A 227 -6.12 -44.79 23.28
CA LEU A 227 -7.45 -45.38 23.23
C LEU A 227 -7.88 -45.71 21.79
N LEU A 228 -7.74 -44.77 20.85
CA LEU A 228 -8.04 -45.02 19.43
C LEU A 228 -7.12 -46.12 18.84
N LEU A 229 -5.86 -46.18 19.25
CA LEU A 229 -4.91 -47.26 18.91
C LEU A 229 -5.07 -48.54 19.76
N HIS A 230 -6.05 -48.58 20.66
CA HIS A 230 -6.51 -49.78 21.36
C HIS A 230 -7.74 -50.38 20.65
N HIS A 231 -8.70 -49.54 20.24
CA HIS A 231 -9.83 -49.92 19.35
C HIS A 231 -9.40 -50.09 17.87
N GLU A 232 -8.20 -50.64 17.64
CA GLU A 232 -7.64 -51.07 16.35
C GLU A 232 -7.73 -50.06 15.16
N VAL A 233 -7.72 -48.75 15.43
CA VAL A 233 -7.62 -47.75 14.34
C VAL A 233 -6.28 -47.91 13.60
N PRO A 234 -6.25 -48.00 12.26
CA PRO A 234 -5.01 -48.15 11.51
C PRO A 234 -4.05 -46.98 11.75
N VAL A 235 -2.84 -47.28 12.22
CA VAL A 235 -1.87 -46.25 12.65
C VAL A 235 -1.32 -45.41 11.48
N ASP A 236 -1.19 -46.02 10.31
CA ASP A 236 -0.84 -45.38 9.03
C ASP A 236 -2.07 -45.06 8.17
N ASP A 237 -3.24 -44.89 8.79
CA ASP A 237 -4.38 -44.24 8.14
C ASP A 237 -3.98 -42.84 7.61
N VAL A 238 -4.54 -42.42 6.46
CA VAL A 238 -4.11 -41.22 5.72
C VAL A 238 -5.23 -40.22 5.43
N THR A 239 -4.85 -38.95 5.28
CA THR A 239 -5.69 -37.90 4.68
C THR A 239 -5.65 -37.88 3.16
N ASN A 240 -6.42 -36.97 2.53
CA ASN A 240 -6.54 -36.86 1.08
C ASN A 240 -5.19 -36.60 0.34
N ASP A 241 -4.18 -36.02 1.02
CA ASP A 241 -2.82 -35.88 0.49
C ASP A 241 -1.81 -36.88 1.10
N TYR A 242 -2.28 -38.06 1.53
CA TYR A 242 -1.43 -39.16 2.01
C TYR A 242 -0.62 -38.84 3.29
N LEU A 243 -1.08 -37.91 4.12
CA LEU A 243 -0.47 -37.64 5.43
C LEU A 243 -1.06 -38.55 6.49
N THR A 244 -0.18 -39.23 7.24
CA THR A 244 -0.52 -40.08 8.39
C THR A 244 -0.51 -39.32 9.71
N ALA A 245 -1.03 -39.92 10.78
CA ALA A 245 -0.93 -39.37 12.13
C ALA A 245 0.53 -39.02 12.53
N LEU A 246 1.51 -39.84 12.14
CA LEU A 246 2.93 -39.57 12.40
C LEU A 246 3.43 -38.27 11.75
N HIS A 247 2.91 -37.90 10.58
CA HIS A 247 3.21 -36.60 9.97
C HIS A 247 2.60 -35.44 10.75
N VAL A 248 1.41 -35.61 11.34
CA VAL A 248 0.76 -34.59 12.17
C VAL A 248 1.53 -34.39 13.48
N ALA A 249 1.97 -35.47 14.13
CA ALA A 249 2.81 -35.38 15.32
C ALA A 249 4.16 -34.69 15.03
N ALA A 250 4.82 -35.05 13.92
CA ALA A 250 6.04 -34.41 13.44
C ALA A 250 5.85 -32.95 12.97
N HIS A 251 4.63 -32.57 12.56
CA HIS A 251 4.26 -31.19 12.24
C HIS A 251 4.03 -30.32 13.48
N CYS A 252 3.49 -30.89 14.56
CA CYS A 252 3.11 -30.13 15.75
C CYS A 252 4.18 -30.10 16.86
N GLY A 253 5.15 -31.03 16.85
CA GLY A 253 6.20 -31.13 17.87
C GLY A 253 5.88 -32.09 19.02
N HIS A 254 4.81 -32.87 18.87
CA HIS A 254 4.19 -33.69 19.91
C HIS A 254 4.96 -35.00 20.14
N TYR A 255 6.17 -34.89 20.72
CA TYR A 255 7.11 -36.00 20.92
C TYR A 255 6.50 -37.24 21.59
N LYS A 256 5.68 -37.08 22.63
CA LYS A 256 5.04 -38.22 23.33
C LYS A 256 4.05 -38.96 22.44
N VAL A 257 3.30 -38.23 21.62
CA VAL A 257 2.34 -38.80 20.67
C VAL A 257 3.07 -39.43 19.48
N ALA A 258 4.09 -38.76 18.92
CA ALA A 258 4.98 -39.33 17.90
C ALA A 258 5.58 -40.66 18.38
N LYS A 259 5.99 -40.72 19.65
CA LYS A 259 6.47 -41.96 20.28
C LYS A 259 5.44 -43.08 20.26
N VAL A 260 4.25 -42.88 20.84
CA VAL A 260 3.20 -43.92 20.86
C VAL A 260 2.85 -44.42 19.45
N ILE A 261 2.89 -43.53 18.45
CA ILE A 261 2.62 -43.86 17.06
C ILE A 261 3.74 -44.75 16.46
N VAL A 262 5.03 -44.45 16.66
CA VAL A 262 6.11 -45.34 16.18
C VAL A 262 6.25 -46.62 17.00
N ASP A 263 6.02 -46.58 18.32
CA ASP A 263 5.96 -47.76 19.19
C ASP A 263 4.85 -48.74 18.73
N LYS A 264 3.77 -48.21 18.12
CA LYS A 264 2.68 -48.96 17.46
C LYS A 264 2.98 -49.35 15.99
N LYS A 265 4.25 -49.29 15.56
CA LYS A 265 4.77 -49.71 14.24
C LYS A 265 4.29 -48.87 13.04
N ALA A 266 3.97 -47.59 13.24
CA ALA A 266 3.76 -46.66 12.12
C ALA A 266 5.00 -46.54 11.23
N ASN A 267 4.81 -46.40 9.92
CA ASN A 267 5.88 -46.29 8.94
C ASN A 267 6.57 -44.91 8.99
N PRO A 268 7.83 -44.81 9.47
CA PRO A 268 8.54 -43.54 9.59
C PRO A 268 9.01 -42.98 8.24
N ASN A 269 8.91 -43.78 7.17
CA ASN A 269 9.21 -43.40 5.79
C ASN A 269 7.94 -43.26 4.92
N ALA A 270 6.74 -43.25 5.53
CA ALA A 270 5.50 -42.95 4.81
C ALA A 270 5.64 -41.63 4.03
N LYS A 271 5.22 -41.59 2.77
CA LYS A 271 5.32 -40.40 1.91
C LYS A 271 3.96 -39.77 1.66
N ALA A 272 3.87 -38.48 1.96
CA ALA A 272 2.79 -37.60 1.54
C ALA A 272 2.73 -37.43 0.01
N LEU A 273 1.66 -36.82 -0.51
CA LEU A 273 1.48 -36.51 -1.94
C LEU A 273 2.61 -35.64 -2.56
N SER A 274 3.43 -34.98 -1.73
CA SER A 274 4.61 -34.19 -2.14
C SER A 274 5.95 -34.92 -1.91
N GLY A 275 5.92 -36.22 -1.61
CA GLY A 275 7.10 -37.03 -1.31
C GLY A 275 7.76 -36.73 0.05
N LEU A 276 7.26 -35.74 0.80
CA LEU A 276 7.67 -35.46 2.17
C LEU A 276 7.36 -36.67 3.07
N THR A 277 8.27 -36.93 4.01
CA THR A 277 8.13 -37.94 5.08
C THR A 277 8.09 -37.26 6.45
N PRO A 278 7.73 -37.93 7.55
CA PRO A 278 7.73 -37.33 8.89
C PRO A 278 9.08 -36.68 9.26
N ILE A 279 10.21 -37.25 8.86
CA ILE A 279 11.55 -36.70 9.15
C ILE A 279 11.81 -35.39 8.38
N HIS A 280 11.31 -35.24 7.15
CA HIS A 280 11.32 -33.93 6.47
C HIS A 280 10.48 -32.89 7.23
N VAL A 281 9.33 -33.29 7.75
CA VAL A 281 8.39 -32.41 8.47
C VAL A 281 8.92 -32.01 9.85
N ALA A 282 9.69 -32.88 10.51
CA ALA A 282 10.41 -32.56 11.75
C ALA A 282 11.63 -31.65 11.48
N ALA A 283 12.42 -31.91 10.43
CA ALA A 283 13.58 -31.09 10.06
C ALA A 283 13.17 -29.67 9.63
N PHE A 284 12.28 -29.56 8.62
CA PHE A 284 10.97 -28.94 8.85
C PHE A 284 10.88 -27.85 9.94
N MET A 285 10.16 -28.21 11.01
CA MET A 285 9.82 -27.29 12.10
C MET A 285 10.96 -27.08 13.12
N GLY A 286 12.09 -27.78 12.99
CA GLY A 286 13.18 -27.76 13.96
C GLY A 286 12.97 -28.68 15.17
N HIS A 287 12.21 -29.77 15.02
CA HIS A 287 11.88 -30.69 16.13
C HIS A 287 12.92 -31.82 16.27
N GLU A 288 14.10 -31.48 16.79
CA GLU A 288 15.24 -32.38 16.98
C GLU A 288 14.88 -33.71 17.66
N ASN A 289 14.18 -33.67 18.81
CA ASN A 289 13.74 -34.88 19.53
C ASN A 289 12.90 -35.85 18.66
N ILE A 290 12.14 -35.32 17.70
CA ILE A 290 11.36 -36.13 16.75
C ILE A 290 12.24 -36.61 15.60
N VAL A 291 13.21 -35.82 15.11
CA VAL A 291 14.21 -36.30 14.14
C VAL A 291 15.00 -37.47 14.72
N HIS A 292 15.51 -37.33 15.95
CA HIS A 292 16.20 -38.39 16.70
C HIS A 292 15.34 -39.66 16.80
N GLN A 293 14.09 -39.52 17.25
CA GLN A 293 13.19 -40.65 17.40
C GLN A 293 12.88 -41.33 16.06
N LEU A 294 12.61 -40.57 15.00
CA LEU A 294 12.30 -41.12 13.68
C LEU A 294 13.48 -41.91 13.11
N ILE A 295 14.71 -41.39 13.24
CA ILE A 295 15.93 -42.11 12.82
C ILE A 295 16.06 -43.43 13.60
N ASN A 296 15.91 -43.42 14.92
CA ASN A 296 15.99 -44.61 15.77
C ASN A 296 14.94 -45.69 15.43
N HIS A 297 13.83 -45.32 14.76
CA HIS A 297 12.79 -46.24 14.31
C HIS A 297 12.91 -46.59 12.81
N GLY A 298 13.98 -46.17 12.14
CA GLY A 298 14.30 -46.52 10.75
C GLY A 298 13.93 -45.48 9.69
N ALA A 299 13.70 -44.21 10.04
CA ALA A 299 13.61 -43.15 9.05
C ALA A 299 14.95 -42.95 8.33
N SER A 300 14.95 -43.02 7.00
CA SER A 300 16.15 -42.77 6.20
C SER A 300 16.48 -41.27 6.20
N PRO A 301 17.69 -40.83 6.63
CA PRO A 301 18.08 -39.42 6.55
C PRO A 301 18.32 -38.95 5.10
N ASN A 302 18.45 -39.90 4.16
CA ASN A 302 18.65 -39.66 2.72
C ASN A 302 17.38 -39.82 1.89
N THR A 303 16.20 -40.01 2.50
CA THR A 303 14.95 -39.99 1.73
C THR A 303 14.73 -38.61 1.12
N SER A 304 14.42 -38.55 -0.17
CA SER A 304 14.10 -37.31 -0.88
C SER A 304 12.59 -37.09 -1.05
N ASN A 305 12.20 -35.83 -1.23
CA ASN A 305 10.87 -35.41 -1.68
C ASN A 305 10.82 -35.23 -3.22
N VAL A 306 9.73 -34.68 -3.78
CA VAL A 306 9.58 -34.48 -5.24
C VAL A 306 10.54 -33.44 -5.88
N ASP A 307 11.24 -32.64 -5.08
CA ASP A 307 12.25 -31.67 -5.54
C ASP A 307 13.69 -32.20 -5.36
N ASP A 308 13.83 -33.49 -5.09
CA ASP A 308 15.05 -34.16 -4.62
C ASP A 308 15.68 -33.53 -3.36
N GLN A 309 14.91 -32.75 -2.58
CA GLN A 309 15.36 -32.23 -1.29
C GLN A 309 15.29 -33.35 -0.25
N THR A 310 16.36 -33.51 0.52
CA THR A 310 16.44 -34.38 1.71
C THR A 310 16.18 -33.58 3.00
N PRO A 311 15.96 -34.21 4.17
CA PRO A 311 15.93 -33.52 5.46
C PRO A 311 17.14 -32.60 5.70
N LEU A 312 18.34 -33.01 5.25
CA LEU A 312 19.58 -32.24 5.40
C LEU A 312 19.58 -30.94 4.59
N HIS A 313 19.01 -30.94 3.39
CA HIS A 313 18.81 -29.72 2.60
C HIS A 313 17.90 -28.71 3.33
N ILE A 314 16.86 -29.21 3.99
CA ILE A 314 15.90 -28.38 4.71
C ILE A 314 16.53 -27.77 5.96
N SER A 315 17.14 -28.61 6.82
CA SER A 315 17.80 -28.13 8.05
C SER A 315 18.95 -27.18 7.76
N SER A 316 19.71 -27.42 6.68
CA SER A 316 20.81 -26.52 6.27
C SER A 316 20.34 -25.17 5.74
N ARG A 317 19.18 -25.09 5.07
CA ARG A 317 18.55 -23.81 4.68
C ARG A 317 17.99 -23.06 5.89
N LEU A 318 17.48 -23.78 6.90
CA LEU A 318 16.83 -23.22 8.08
C LEU A 318 17.79 -22.96 9.27
N GLY A 319 19.10 -23.08 9.08
CA GLY A 319 20.11 -22.82 10.11
C GLY A 319 20.07 -23.81 11.29
N LYS A 320 19.49 -25.00 11.12
CA LYS A 320 19.26 -25.96 12.23
C LYS A 320 20.48 -26.84 12.45
N GLN A 321 21.54 -26.25 13.03
CA GLN A 321 22.84 -26.89 13.25
C GLN A 321 22.74 -28.26 13.92
N ASP A 322 21.97 -28.40 15.00
CA ASP A 322 21.90 -29.64 15.78
C ASP A 322 21.28 -30.78 14.96
N ILE A 323 20.23 -30.46 14.19
CA ILE A 323 19.59 -31.38 13.23
C ILE A 323 20.52 -31.69 12.06
N VAL A 324 21.33 -30.73 11.58
CA VAL A 324 22.36 -30.95 10.55
C VAL A 324 23.42 -31.93 11.07
N GLN A 325 23.98 -31.70 12.26
CA GLN A 325 24.96 -32.58 12.90
C GLN A 325 24.37 -33.98 13.14
N GLN A 326 23.14 -34.07 13.66
CA GLN A 326 22.44 -35.33 13.89
C GLN A 326 22.20 -36.12 12.60
N LEU A 327 21.76 -35.47 11.53
CA LEU A 327 21.54 -36.14 10.24
C LEU A 327 22.87 -36.65 9.66
N LEU A 328 23.92 -35.84 9.67
CA LEU A 328 25.26 -36.23 9.20
C LEU A 328 25.82 -37.40 10.01
N ALA A 329 25.73 -37.35 11.35
CA ALA A 329 26.17 -38.42 12.25
C ALA A 329 25.41 -39.75 12.06
N ASN A 330 24.22 -39.71 11.44
CA ASN A 330 23.43 -40.89 11.07
C ASN A 330 23.52 -41.24 9.57
N GLY A 331 24.53 -40.71 8.87
CA GLY A 331 24.83 -41.07 7.48
C GLY A 331 24.05 -40.29 6.42
N ALA A 332 23.59 -39.08 6.71
CA ALA A 332 23.10 -38.17 5.67
C ALA A 332 24.23 -37.78 4.71
N ASP A 333 23.96 -37.83 3.41
CA ASP A 333 24.90 -37.43 2.36
C ASP A 333 25.02 -35.88 2.31
N PRO A 334 26.20 -35.30 2.60
CA PRO A 334 26.41 -33.85 2.59
C PRO A 334 26.41 -33.23 1.18
N ASP A 335 26.60 -34.06 0.15
CA ASP A 335 26.74 -33.67 -1.27
C ASP A 335 25.53 -34.06 -2.13
N ALA A 336 24.50 -34.67 -1.53
CA ALA A 336 23.21 -34.91 -2.18
C ALA A 336 22.70 -33.64 -2.86
N THR A 337 22.16 -33.75 -4.08
CA THR A 337 21.70 -32.60 -4.86
C THR A 337 20.19 -32.56 -5.07
N THR A 338 19.58 -31.39 -4.90
CA THR A 338 18.20 -31.12 -5.35
C THR A 338 18.03 -31.31 -6.86
N SER A 339 16.77 -31.29 -7.31
CA SER A 339 16.38 -31.26 -8.73
C SER A 339 16.92 -30.03 -9.48
N SER A 340 17.42 -29.01 -8.78
CA SER A 340 18.10 -27.82 -9.32
C SER A 340 19.64 -27.84 -9.18
N GLY A 341 20.21 -28.91 -8.62
CA GLY A 341 21.66 -29.11 -8.42
C GLY A 341 22.25 -28.41 -7.19
N TYR A 342 21.42 -27.87 -6.29
CA TYR A 342 21.91 -27.31 -5.03
C TYR A 342 22.22 -28.45 -4.06
N THR A 343 23.36 -28.39 -3.38
CA THR A 343 23.66 -29.25 -2.21
C THR A 343 23.25 -28.54 -0.92
N PRO A 344 23.19 -29.22 0.25
CA PRO A 344 23.05 -28.58 1.56
C PRO A 344 24.01 -27.41 1.78
N LEU A 345 25.27 -27.53 1.33
CA LEU A 345 26.28 -26.47 1.45
C LEU A 345 25.96 -25.23 0.58
N HIS A 346 25.37 -25.41 -0.60
CA HIS A 346 24.88 -24.27 -1.40
C HIS A 346 23.74 -23.53 -0.69
N LEU A 347 22.89 -24.24 0.06
CA LEU A 347 21.78 -23.63 0.81
C LEU A 347 22.29 -22.89 2.06
N ALA A 348 23.26 -23.46 2.78
CA ALA A 348 23.94 -22.76 3.88
C ALA A 348 24.65 -21.47 3.38
N ALA A 349 25.34 -21.54 2.25
CA ALA A 349 26.02 -20.41 1.62
C ALA A 349 25.09 -19.33 1.04
N ARG A 350 23.86 -19.71 0.66
CA ARG A 350 22.80 -18.78 0.23
C ARG A 350 22.28 -17.95 1.39
N GLU A 351 21.86 -18.61 2.46
CA GLU A 351 21.17 -17.94 3.57
C GLU A 351 22.17 -17.25 4.53
N GLY A 352 23.39 -17.78 4.63
CA GLY A 352 24.50 -17.20 5.41
C GLY A 352 24.92 -18.00 6.64
N HIS A 353 24.46 -19.24 6.79
CA HIS A 353 24.64 -20.05 8.01
C HIS A 353 26.05 -20.62 8.11
N ARG A 354 26.99 -19.80 8.63
CA ARG A 354 28.42 -20.13 8.79
C ARG A 354 28.65 -21.47 9.50
N ASP A 355 27.98 -21.71 10.62
CA ASP A 355 28.29 -22.87 11.47
C ASP A 355 27.68 -24.18 10.92
N VAL A 356 26.57 -24.08 10.19
CA VAL A 356 26.05 -25.15 9.33
C VAL A 356 27.00 -25.44 8.18
N ALA A 357 27.53 -24.42 7.51
CA ALA A 357 28.51 -24.60 6.44
C ALA A 357 29.81 -25.24 6.97
N ALA A 358 30.26 -24.87 8.17
CA ALA A 358 31.39 -25.50 8.84
C ALA A 358 31.10 -26.99 9.14
N ALA A 359 29.95 -27.30 9.78
CA ALA A 359 29.57 -28.68 10.09
C ALA A 359 29.46 -29.57 8.83
N LEU A 360 28.97 -29.04 7.71
CA LEU A 360 28.95 -29.75 6.42
C LEU A 360 30.37 -29.98 5.86
N LEU A 361 31.24 -28.97 5.91
CA LEU A 361 32.63 -29.06 5.42
C LEU A 361 33.51 -29.97 6.28
N ASP A 362 33.29 -29.99 7.60
CA ASP A 362 33.97 -30.89 8.54
C ASP A 362 33.49 -32.34 8.41
N GLN A 363 32.31 -32.57 7.81
CA GLN A 363 31.79 -33.88 7.40
C GLN A 363 32.02 -34.16 5.90
N GLY A 364 32.89 -33.40 5.23
CA GLY A 364 33.41 -33.72 3.89
C GLY A 364 32.63 -33.17 2.70
N ALA A 365 31.69 -32.22 2.87
CA ALA A 365 30.97 -31.59 1.76
C ALA A 365 31.91 -30.99 0.70
N SER A 366 31.63 -31.24 -0.58
CA SER A 366 32.46 -30.79 -1.71
C SER A 366 32.24 -29.32 -2.06
N LEU A 367 33.36 -28.58 -2.04
CA LEU A 367 33.45 -27.19 -2.50
C LEU A 367 33.25 -27.03 -4.01
N GLY A 368 33.41 -28.10 -4.78
CA GLY A 368 33.49 -28.07 -6.26
C GLY A 368 32.18 -28.41 -6.99
N ILE A 369 31.16 -28.95 -6.30
CA ILE A 369 29.87 -29.27 -6.94
C ILE A 369 29.21 -27.98 -7.45
N THR A 370 28.55 -28.06 -8.61
CA THR A 370 27.84 -26.92 -9.22
C THR A 370 26.35 -27.18 -9.41
N THR A 371 25.55 -26.16 -9.14
CA THR A 371 24.12 -26.08 -9.49
C THR A 371 23.86 -26.28 -10.99
N LYS A 372 22.60 -26.50 -11.39
CA LYS A 372 22.24 -26.58 -12.82
C LYS A 372 22.61 -25.31 -13.61
N LYS A 373 22.62 -24.11 -13.01
CA LYS A 373 23.15 -22.86 -13.62
C LYS A 373 24.69 -22.77 -13.64
N GLY A 374 25.40 -23.63 -12.90
CA GLY A 374 26.86 -23.74 -12.89
C GLY A 374 27.57 -23.03 -11.74
N PHE A 375 26.85 -22.50 -10.76
CA PHE A 375 27.41 -21.88 -9.56
C PHE A 375 27.81 -22.93 -8.52
N THR A 376 29.01 -22.78 -7.94
CA THR A 376 29.49 -23.47 -6.72
C THR A 376 28.98 -22.77 -5.44
N PRO A 377 29.18 -23.30 -4.21
CA PRO A 377 28.80 -22.60 -2.98
C PRO A 377 29.44 -21.22 -2.84
N LEU A 378 30.67 -21.02 -3.32
CA LEU A 378 31.35 -19.72 -3.29
C LEU A 378 30.72 -18.70 -4.23
N HIS A 379 30.25 -19.12 -5.42
CA HIS A 379 29.46 -18.24 -6.29
C HIS A 379 28.14 -17.83 -5.63
N VAL A 380 27.51 -18.74 -4.88
CA VAL A 380 26.25 -18.45 -4.17
C VAL A 380 26.48 -17.48 -3.01
N ALA A 381 27.53 -17.67 -2.20
CA ALA A 381 27.92 -16.70 -1.18
C ALA A 381 28.27 -15.32 -1.78
N ALA A 382 28.90 -15.29 -2.96
CA ALA A 382 29.21 -14.07 -3.70
C ALA A 382 27.99 -13.39 -4.38
N LYS A 383 26.90 -14.13 -4.67
CA LYS A 383 25.60 -13.55 -5.09
C LYS A 383 24.88 -12.89 -3.90
N TYR A 384 24.85 -13.56 -2.75
CA TYR A 384 24.04 -13.15 -1.60
C TYR A 384 24.84 -12.37 -0.52
N GLY A 385 26.02 -11.86 -0.84
CA GLY A 385 26.82 -11.00 0.04
C GLY A 385 27.34 -11.66 1.33
N LYS A 386 27.29 -13.00 1.44
CA LYS A 386 27.52 -13.74 2.68
C LYS A 386 29.01 -13.90 2.99
N ILE A 387 29.65 -12.78 3.36
CA ILE A 387 31.11 -12.64 3.53
C ILE A 387 31.72 -13.67 4.49
N GLU A 388 31.05 -14.01 5.59
CA GLU A 388 31.57 -14.99 6.55
C GLU A 388 31.65 -16.40 5.97
N VAL A 389 30.63 -16.82 5.21
CA VAL A 389 30.63 -18.11 4.52
C VAL A 389 31.62 -18.08 3.34
N ALA A 390 31.70 -16.98 2.60
CA ALA A 390 32.72 -16.82 1.55
C ALA A 390 34.15 -16.96 2.11
N ASN A 391 34.43 -16.32 3.25
CA ASN A 391 35.72 -16.42 3.94
C ASN A 391 35.99 -17.85 4.43
N LEU A 392 35.01 -18.52 5.05
CA LEU A 392 35.11 -19.92 5.47
C LEU A 392 35.40 -20.86 4.30
N LEU A 393 34.70 -20.68 3.18
CA LEU A 393 34.91 -21.47 1.95
C LEU A 393 36.33 -21.26 1.40
N LEU A 394 36.81 -20.02 1.34
CA LEU A 394 38.17 -19.69 0.89
C LEU A 394 39.24 -20.26 1.85
N GLN A 395 39.04 -20.16 3.18
CA GLN A 395 39.91 -20.78 4.20
C GLN A 395 39.95 -22.31 4.11
N LYS A 396 38.87 -22.93 3.62
CA LYS A 396 38.80 -24.37 3.32
C LYS A 396 39.32 -24.71 1.91
N ASN A 397 39.99 -23.78 1.23
CA ASN A 397 40.58 -23.89 -0.11
C ASN A 397 39.58 -24.01 -1.27
N ALA A 398 38.44 -23.32 -1.19
CA ALA A 398 37.57 -23.12 -2.35
C ALA A 398 38.31 -22.33 -3.44
N GLN A 399 38.25 -22.80 -4.70
CA GLN A 399 38.87 -22.10 -5.83
C GLN A 399 38.20 -20.73 -6.05
N ALA A 400 38.92 -19.64 -5.73
CA ALA A 400 38.43 -18.27 -5.85
C ALA A 400 37.95 -17.93 -7.27
N ASP A 401 38.70 -18.38 -8.29
CA ASP A 401 38.34 -18.28 -9.71
C ASP A 401 37.75 -19.59 -10.26
N ALA A 402 36.87 -20.25 -9.51
CA ALA A 402 36.05 -21.33 -10.06
C ALA A 402 35.21 -20.79 -11.22
N ALA A 403 35.31 -21.37 -12.42
CA ALA A 403 34.55 -20.91 -13.58
C ALA A 403 33.24 -21.71 -13.73
N GLY A 404 32.09 -21.03 -13.59
CA GLY A 404 30.78 -21.63 -13.82
C GLY A 404 30.49 -21.96 -15.29
N LYS A 405 29.30 -22.50 -15.58
CA LYS A 405 28.92 -22.96 -16.94
C LYS A 405 29.01 -21.87 -18.03
N SER A 406 28.82 -20.61 -17.66
CA SER A 406 28.97 -19.43 -18.52
C SER A 406 30.38 -18.82 -18.53
N GLY A 407 31.33 -19.38 -17.79
CA GLY A 407 32.68 -18.82 -17.57
C GLY A 407 32.74 -17.68 -16.53
N LEU A 408 31.60 -17.30 -15.93
CA LEU A 408 31.59 -16.37 -14.80
C LEU A 408 32.35 -17.00 -13.61
N THR A 409 33.08 -16.17 -12.86
CA THR A 409 33.71 -16.53 -11.58
C THR A 409 32.94 -15.90 -10.41
N PRO A 410 33.19 -16.29 -9.14
CA PRO A 410 32.65 -15.59 -7.97
C PRO A 410 32.88 -14.07 -7.99
N LEU A 411 34.01 -13.58 -8.53
CA LEU A 411 34.27 -12.14 -8.66
C LEU A 411 33.37 -11.46 -9.70
N HIS A 412 33.03 -12.13 -10.82
CA HIS A 412 32.02 -11.62 -11.76
C HIS A 412 30.63 -11.54 -11.12
N VAL A 413 30.29 -12.51 -10.27
CA VAL A 413 29.01 -12.55 -9.56
C VAL A 413 28.96 -11.47 -8.46
N ALA A 414 30.03 -11.30 -7.70
CA ALA A 414 30.15 -10.24 -6.70
C ALA A 414 30.04 -8.85 -7.34
N ALA A 415 30.67 -8.63 -8.50
CA ALA A 415 30.43 -7.43 -9.31
C ALA A 415 28.96 -7.33 -9.75
N HIS A 416 28.40 -8.36 -10.38
CA HIS A 416 27.02 -8.29 -10.88
C HIS A 416 25.97 -7.92 -9.80
N TYR A 417 26.15 -8.35 -8.56
CA TYR A 417 25.23 -8.07 -7.44
C TYR A 417 25.74 -7.00 -6.45
N ASP A 418 26.75 -6.19 -6.83
CA ASP A 418 27.32 -5.09 -6.04
C ASP A 418 27.82 -5.48 -4.63
N ASN A 419 28.28 -6.72 -4.46
CA ASN A 419 28.77 -7.25 -3.19
C ASN A 419 30.22 -6.79 -2.92
N GLN A 420 30.42 -5.48 -2.79
CA GLN A 420 31.71 -4.80 -2.73
C GLN A 420 32.71 -5.46 -1.77
N LYS A 421 32.26 -5.76 -0.54
CA LYS A 421 33.10 -6.41 0.49
C LYS A 421 33.53 -7.84 0.12
N VAL A 422 32.70 -8.58 -0.61
CA VAL A 422 33.03 -9.93 -1.09
C VAL A 422 33.92 -9.87 -2.33
N ALA A 423 33.74 -8.88 -3.22
CA ALA A 423 34.66 -8.63 -4.33
C ALA A 423 36.07 -8.30 -3.81
N LEU A 424 36.19 -7.42 -2.81
CA LEU A 424 37.46 -7.12 -2.14
C LEU A 424 38.05 -8.35 -1.42
N LEU A 425 37.24 -9.17 -0.74
CA LEU A 425 37.72 -10.42 -0.12
C LEU A 425 38.28 -11.39 -1.17
N LEU A 426 37.58 -11.59 -2.29
CA LEU A 426 38.03 -12.46 -3.38
C LEU A 426 39.35 -11.97 -3.98
N LEU A 427 39.48 -10.66 -4.23
CA LEU A 427 40.72 -10.05 -4.73
C LEU A 427 41.90 -10.22 -3.74
N ASN A 428 41.68 -10.01 -2.44
CA ASN A 428 42.69 -10.29 -1.40
C ASN A 428 43.09 -11.78 -1.33
N GLN A 429 42.17 -12.70 -1.66
CA GLN A 429 42.40 -14.14 -1.72
C GLN A 429 42.83 -14.62 -3.13
N GLY A 430 43.28 -13.70 -3.99
CA GLY A 430 43.95 -14.03 -5.26
C GLY A 430 43.05 -14.25 -6.47
N SER A 431 41.75 -13.90 -6.43
CA SER A 431 40.92 -13.87 -7.65
C SER A 431 41.47 -12.89 -8.69
N SER A 432 41.49 -13.31 -9.95
CA SER A 432 41.98 -12.50 -11.06
C SER A 432 40.95 -11.48 -11.53
N PRO A 433 41.25 -10.16 -11.50
CA PRO A 433 40.39 -9.14 -12.10
C PRO A 433 40.37 -9.22 -13.64
N HIS A 434 41.27 -10.01 -14.25
CA HIS A 434 41.35 -10.26 -15.69
C HIS A 434 40.56 -11.49 -16.14
N ALA A 435 39.96 -12.26 -15.22
CA ALA A 435 39.14 -13.41 -15.57
C ALA A 435 38.04 -13.01 -16.57
N ALA A 436 37.83 -13.82 -17.61
CA ALA A 436 36.91 -13.51 -18.69
C ALA A 436 35.86 -14.62 -18.88
N ALA A 437 34.58 -14.25 -18.83
CA ALA A 437 33.45 -15.13 -19.12
C ALA A 437 33.41 -15.57 -20.60
N LYS A 438 32.54 -16.54 -20.94
CA LYS A 438 32.48 -17.11 -22.31
C LYS A 438 32.13 -16.11 -23.42
N ASN A 439 31.55 -14.96 -23.09
CA ASN A 439 31.29 -13.85 -24.03
C ASN A 439 32.46 -12.83 -24.09
N GLY A 440 33.48 -12.97 -23.25
CA GLY A 440 34.62 -12.07 -23.12
C GLY A 440 34.41 -10.89 -22.15
N TYR A 441 33.31 -10.85 -21.40
CA TYR A 441 33.17 -9.89 -20.29
C TYR A 441 34.12 -10.27 -19.16
N THR A 442 34.71 -9.25 -18.52
CA THR A 442 35.44 -9.35 -17.25
C THR A 442 34.63 -8.69 -16.13
N PRO A 443 35.00 -8.82 -14.84
CA PRO A 443 34.32 -8.10 -13.75
C PRO A 443 34.26 -6.58 -13.98
N LEU A 444 35.31 -5.99 -14.58
CA LEU A 444 35.37 -4.56 -14.91
C LEU A 444 34.33 -4.15 -15.96
N HIS A 445 34.00 -5.01 -16.93
CA HIS A 445 32.92 -4.74 -17.89
C HIS A 445 31.55 -4.70 -17.20
N ILE A 446 31.33 -5.58 -16.22
CA ILE A 446 30.08 -5.65 -15.46
C ILE A 446 29.93 -4.42 -14.56
N ALA A 447 30.97 -4.09 -13.79
CA ALA A 447 30.98 -2.93 -12.89
C ALA A 447 30.83 -1.61 -13.64
N ALA A 448 31.49 -1.48 -14.79
CA ALA A 448 31.38 -0.28 -15.64
C ALA A 448 30.00 -0.12 -16.29
N LYS A 449 29.32 -1.22 -16.64
CA LYS A 449 27.92 -1.17 -17.10
C LYS A 449 26.97 -0.79 -15.95
N LYS A 450 27.10 -1.43 -14.79
CA LYS A 450 26.16 -1.28 -13.65
C LYS A 450 26.42 -0.06 -12.75
N ASN A 451 27.29 0.86 -13.16
CA ASN A 451 27.62 2.10 -12.45
C ASN A 451 28.15 1.90 -11.01
N GLN A 452 29.02 0.91 -10.82
CA GLN A 452 29.57 0.53 -9.50
C GLN A 452 30.94 1.16 -9.29
N MET A 453 30.98 2.34 -8.68
CA MET A 453 32.19 3.15 -8.57
C MET A 453 33.26 2.49 -7.71
N GLU A 454 32.90 1.94 -6.56
CA GLU A 454 33.84 1.30 -5.63
C GLU A 454 34.42 0.02 -6.23
N ILE A 455 33.58 -0.87 -6.77
CA ILE A 455 34.04 -2.11 -7.42
C ILE A 455 34.91 -1.79 -8.63
N THR A 456 34.55 -0.80 -9.45
CA THR A 456 35.37 -0.35 -10.58
C THR A 456 36.73 0.16 -10.10
N THR A 457 36.75 0.99 -9.05
CA THR A 457 37.99 1.54 -8.47
C THR A 457 38.88 0.42 -7.91
N THR A 458 38.35 -0.48 -7.09
CA THR A 458 39.09 -1.61 -6.53
C THR A 458 39.61 -2.55 -7.63
N LEU A 459 38.83 -2.86 -8.67
CA LEU A 459 39.30 -3.67 -9.79
C LEU A 459 40.48 -3.01 -10.51
N LEU A 460 40.43 -1.69 -10.73
CA LEU A 460 41.50 -0.92 -11.37
C LEU A 460 42.76 -0.80 -10.48
N GLU A 461 42.60 -0.76 -9.15
CA GLU A 461 43.71 -0.80 -8.18
C GLU A 461 44.40 -2.16 -8.14
N TYR A 462 43.64 -3.25 -8.30
CA TYR A 462 44.16 -4.60 -8.47
C TYR A 462 44.61 -4.90 -9.94
N GLY A 463 44.69 -3.87 -10.79
CA GLY A 463 45.33 -3.95 -12.12
C GLY A 463 44.42 -4.31 -13.29
N ALA A 464 43.08 -4.33 -13.14
CA ALA A 464 42.15 -4.62 -14.23
C ALA A 464 42.39 -3.72 -15.46
N SER A 465 42.63 -4.30 -16.63
CA SER A 465 42.94 -3.49 -17.83
C SER A 465 41.68 -2.82 -18.42
N THR A 466 41.74 -1.49 -18.52
CA THR A 466 40.72 -0.62 -19.14
C THR A 466 40.54 -0.86 -20.65
N ASN A 467 41.55 -1.42 -21.32
CA ASN A 467 41.53 -1.71 -22.76
C ASN A 467 41.03 -3.13 -23.12
N THR A 468 40.70 -3.96 -22.13
CA THR A 468 40.22 -5.33 -22.36
C THR A 468 38.96 -5.31 -23.23
N VAL A 469 38.86 -6.20 -24.22
CA VAL A 469 37.70 -6.28 -25.13
C VAL A 469 36.94 -7.60 -24.99
N THR A 470 35.61 -7.51 -25.07
CA THR A 470 34.74 -8.68 -25.23
C THR A 470 34.90 -9.34 -26.60
N ARG A 471 34.23 -10.48 -26.82
CA ARG A 471 34.19 -11.13 -28.15
C ARG A 471 33.63 -10.24 -29.27
N GLN A 472 32.97 -9.11 -28.97
CA GLN A 472 32.49 -8.14 -29.95
C GLN A 472 33.36 -6.87 -30.06
N GLY A 473 34.52 -6.81 -29.41
CA GLY A 473 35.41 -5.64 -29.44
C GLY A 473 34.98 -4.50 -28.51
N ILE A 474 33.99 -4.73 -27.65
CA ILE A 474 33.47 -3.75 -26.68
C ILE A 474 34.42 -3.69 -25.49
N THR A 475 34.81 -2.51 -25.04
CA THR A 475 35.59 -2.28 -23.80
C THR A 475 34.68 -1.85 -22.63
N PRO A 476 35.15 -1.81 -21.36
CA PRO A 476 34.38 -1.24 -20.25
C PRO A 476 33.92 0.20 -20.52
N LEU A 477 34.74 1.01 -21.22
CA LEU A 477 34.42 2.39 -21.58
C LEU A 477 33.23 2.49 -22.54
N HIS A 478 33.07 1.53 -23.47
CA HIS A 478 31.88 1.49 -24.35
C HIS A 478 30.59 1.29 -23.55
N LEU A 479 30.61 0.38 -22.57
CA LEU A 479 29.45 0.06 -21.73
C LEU A 479 29.12 1.25 -20.81
N ALA A 480 30.12 1.83 -20.14
CA ALA A 480 29.92 3.02 -19.33
C ALA A 480 29.35 4.20 -20.14
N ALA A 481 29.81 4.37 -21.39
CA ALA A 481 29.34 5.44 -22.26
C ALA A 481 27.91 5.22 -22.79
N GLN A 482 27.53 3.97 -23.08
CA GLN A 482 26.16 3.61 -23.49
C GLN A 482 25.16 3.85 -22.35
N GLU A 483 25.46 3.38 -21.14
CA GLU A 483 24.57 3.50 -19.98
C GLU A 483 24.48 4.95 -19.47
N GLY A 484 25.52 5.76 -19.68
CA GLY A 484 25.58 7.17 -19.27
C GLY A 484 26.38 7.43 -17.99
N ASN A 485 27.26 6.52 -17.59
CA ASN A 485 27.93 6.51 -16.30
C ASN A 485 29.13 7.49 -16.30
N VAL A 486 28.86 8.79 -16.20
CA VAL A 486 29.86 9.88 -16.37
C VAL A 486 31.09 9.70 -15.47
N ASP A 487 30.92 9.35 -14.20
CA ASP A 487 32.02 9.19 -13.24
C ASP A 487 32.89 7.96 -13.58
N ILE A 488 32.27 6.86 -14.00
CA ILE A 488 32.96 5.67 -14.50
C ILE A 488 33.73 5.98 -15.78
N VAL A 489 33.11 6.70 -16.73
CA VAL A 489 33.76 7.16 -17.96
C VAL A 489 34.99 8.01 -17.61
N THR A 490 34.84 8.94 -16.68
CA THR A 490 35.93 9.82 -16.21
C THR A 490 37.05 9.02 -15.52
N LEU A 491 36.71 8.08 -14.64
CA LEU A 491 37.67 7.21 -13.96
C LEU A 491 38.44 6.31 -14.94
N LEU A 492 37.75 5.70 -15.91
CA LEU A 492 38.37 4.87 -16.93
C LEU A 492 39.34 5.69 -17.80
N LEU A 493 38.93 6.88 -18.24
CA LEU A 493 39.80 7.79 -19.01
C LEU A 493 41.01 8.27 -18.20
N ALA A 494 40.83 8.55 -16.91
CA ALA A 494 41.91 8.84 -15.96
C ALA A 494 42.80 7.62 -15.59
N ARG A 495 42.49 6.44 -16.14
CA ARG A 495 43.31 5.21 -16.10
C ARG A 495 43.61 4.72 -17.53
N ASP A 496 43.90 5.68 -18.41
CA ASP A 496 44.35 5.49 -19.81
C ASP A 496 43.43 4.63 -20.70
N ALA A 497 42.11 4.62 -20.43
CA ALA A 497 41.17 3.94 -21.31
C ALA A 497 41.17 4.56 -22.73
N PRO A 498 41.34 3.78 -23.80
CA PRO A 498 41.49 4.31 -25.15
C PRO A 498 40.16 4.85 -25.70
N VAL A 499 39.97 6.17 -25.60
CA VAL A 499 38.73 6.90 -25.91
C VAL A 499 38.17 6.67 -27.32
N ASN A 500 39.05 6.44 -28.30
CA ASN A 500 38.70 6.28 -29.72
C ASN A 500 38.64 4.81 -30.19
N THR A 501 38.71 3.81 -29.30
CA THR A 501 38.59 2.40 -29.72
C THR A 501 37.23 2.13 -30.35
N GLY A 502 37.22 1.54 -31.55
CA GLY A 502 36.02 1.01 -32.19
C GLY A 502 35.85 -0.48 -31.93
N ASN A 503 34.60 -0.93 -31.74
CA ASN A 503 34.23 -2.33 -31.62
C ASN A 503 34.32 -3.09 -32.97
N LYS A 504 33.77 -4.32 -33.07
CA LYS A 504 33.77 -5.09 -34.32
C LYS A 504 33.01 -4.46 -35.50
N SER A 505 32.03 -3.56 -35.29
CA SER A 505 31.41 -2.76 -36.35
C SER A 505 32.09 -1.40 -36.55
N GLY A 506 33.00 -0.98 -35.67
CA GLY A 506 33.63 0.33 -35.67
C GLY A 506 32.85 1.39 -34.87
N LEU A 507 31.81 0.99 -34.13
CA LEU A 507 31.17 1.88 -33.15
C LEU A 507 32.17 2.17 -32.03
N THR A 508 32.36 3.46 -31.73
CA THR A 508 33.19 3.96 -30.63
C THR A 508 32.31 4.31 -29.41
N PRO A 509 32.88 4.59 -28.21
CA PRO A 509 32.11 5.08 -27.07
C PRO A 509 31.22 6.30 -27.38
N LEU A 510 31.69 7.22 -28.25
CA LEU A 510 30.90 8.38 -28.68
C LEU A 510 29.69 7.99 -29.55
N HIS A 511 29.80 6.96 -30.38
CA HIS A 511 28.64 6.44 -31.12
C HIS A 511 27.56 5.89 -30.19
N LEU A 512 27.95 5.21 -29.10
CA LEU A 512 27.02 4.64 -28.12
C LEU A 512 26.39 5.72 -27.24
N ALA A 513 27.18 6.70 -26.78
CA ALA A 513 26.64 7.90 -26.14
C ALA A 513 25.64 8.63 -27.05
N ALA A 514 25.91 8.66 -28.37
CA ALA A 514 25.04 9.27 -29.37
C ALA A 514 23.79 8.45 -29.75
N GLN A 515 23.79 7.12 -29.50
CA GLN A 515 22.62 6.25 -29.62
C GLN A 515 21.61 6.51 -28.48
N GLU A 516 22.09 6.87 -27.29
CA GLU A 516 21.28 6.92 -26.06
C GLU A 516 21.13 8.36 -25.47
N ASP A 517 21.30 9.41 -26.30
CA ASP A 517 21.25 10.86 -25.95
C ASP A 517 22.14 11.29 -24.75
N LYS A 518 23.23 10.57 -24.46
CA LYS A 518 24.10 10.77 -23.27
C LYS A 518 25.06 11.95 -23.45
N VAL A 519 24.53 13.17 -23.60
CA VAL A 519 25.32 14.39 -23.88
C VAL A 519 26.44 14.62 -22.87
N ASN A 520 26.20 14.44 -21.58
CA ASN A 520 27.22 14.65 -20.53
C ASN A 520 28.42 13.69 -20.67
N VAL A 521 28.17 12.45 -21.12
CA VAL A 521 29.23 11.49 -21.46
C VAL A 521 29.96 11.92 -22.73
N ALA A 522 29.22 12.34 -23.77
CA ALA A 522 29.82 12.83 -25.01
C ALA A 522 30.72 14.05 -24.77
N GLU A 523 30.34 14.95 -23.87
CA GLU A 523 31.15 16.09 -23.42
C GLU A 523 32.46 15.64 -22.76
N VAL A 524 32.42 14.71 -21.80
CA VAL A 524 33.64 14.15 -21.19
C VAL A 524 34.52 13.42 -22.22
N LEU A 525 33.92 12.62 -23.10
CA LEU A 525 34.66 11.92 -24.16
C LEU A 525 35.38 12.91 -25.09
N VAL A 526 34.70 13.96 -25.56
CA VAL A 526 35.26 14.98 -26.46
C VAL A 526 36.35 15.79 -25.76
N ASN A 527 36.13 16.20 -24.51
CA ASN A 527 37.14 16.89 -23.69
C ASN A 527 38.39 16.03 -23.44
N GLN A 528 38.27 14.70 -23.51
CA GLN A 528 39.38 13.73 -23.43
C GLN A 528 39.86 13.25 -24.82
N GLY A 529 39.59 13.99 -25.89
CA GLY A 529 40.14 13.73 -27.23
C GLY A 529 39.39 12.69 -28.06
N ALA A 530 38.11 12.43 -27.79
CA ALA A 530 37.26 11.69 -28.72
C ALA A 530 37.15 12.44 -30.06
N THR A 531 37.29 11.70 -31.15
CA THR A 531 37.00 12.18 -32.50
C THR A 531 35.50 12.48 -32.61
N ILE A 532 35.12 13.59 -33.26
CA ILE A 532 33.72 13.99 -33.45
C ILE A 532 33.02 13.21 -34.58
N ASP A 533 33.71 13.01 -35.70
CA ASP A 533 33.25 12.22 -36.85
C ASP A 533 34.13 10.96 -37.10
N PRO A 534 34.24 10.02 -36.14
CA PRO A 534 34.74 8.69 -36.41
C PRO A 534 33.72 7.95 -37.28
N GLU A 535 34.19 7.13 -38.22
CA GLU A 535 33.33 6.38 -39.14
C GLU A 535 33.27 4.89 -38.78
N THR A 536 32.07 4.32 -38.72
CA THR A 536 31.89 2.87 -38.61
C THR A 536 32.29 2.13 -39.91
N LYS A 537 32.24 0.80 -39.91
CA LYS A 537 32.52 0.00 -41.11
C LYS A 537 31.57 0.29 -42.28
N LEU A 538 30.38 0.85 -42.04
CA LEU A 538 29.45 1.32 -43.06
C LEU A 538 29.53 2.83 -43.33
N GLY A 539 30.40 3.57 -42.65
CA GLY A 539 30.56 5.02 -42.79
C GLY A 539 29.54 5.85 -42.01
N TYR A 540 28.89 5.27 -40.99
CA TYR A 540 28.08 6.06 -40.06
C TYR A 540 29.00 6.87 -39.14
N THR A 541 28.59 8.10 -38.81
CA THR A 541 29.22 8.93 -37.77
C THR A 541 28.27 9.08 -36.57
N PRO A 542 28.72 9.54 -35.39
CA PRO A 542 27.83 9.79 -34.25
C PRO A 542 26.66 10.72 -34.58
N LEU A 543 26.86 11.69 -35.49
CA LEU A 543 25.78 12.56 -35.96
C LEU A 543 24.73 11.80 -36.77
N HIS A 544 25.12 10.85 -37.62
CA HIS A 544 24.15 9.98 -38.31
C HIS A 544 23.36 9.11 -37.32
N VAL A 545 24.00 8.58 -36.28
CA VAL A 545 23.36 7.77 -35.24
C VAL A 545 22.34 8.62 -34.46
N ALA A 546 22.75 9.79 -33.96
CA ALA A 546 21.85 10.70 -33.25
C ALA A 546 20.65 11.14 -34.12
N CYS A 547 20.89 11.40 -35.41
CA CYS A 547 19.85 11.72 -36.39
C CYS A 547 18.94 10.53 -36.77
N HIS A 548 19.34 9.28 -36.52
CA HIS A 548 18.48 8.11 -36.68
C HIS A 548 17.58 7.91 -35.46
N TYR A 549 18.15 7.94 -34.26
CA TYR A 549 17.46 7.61 -33.02
C TYR A 549 16.55 8.74 -32.49
N GLY A 550 16.68 9.97 -33.02
CA GLY A 550 15.85 11.11 -32.62
C GLY A 550 16.48 11.96 -31.52
N ASN A 551 17.78 11.83 -31.31
CA ASN A 551 18.50 12.38 -30.14
C ASN A 551 18.85 13.86 -30.34
N VAL A 552 17.83 14.72 -30.22
CA VAL A 552 17.91 16.17 -30.46
C VAL A 552 19.03 16.85 -29.68
N LYS A 553 19.28 16.47 -28.42
CA LYS A 553 20.31 17.13 -27.60
C LYS A 553 21.71 16.72 -28.09
N MET A 554 21.91 15.44 -28.38
CA MET A 554 23.13 14.95 -29.02
C MET A 554 23.39 15.61 -30.38
N VAL A 555 22.39 15.74 -31.24
CA VAL A 555 22.53 16.45 -32.53
C VAL A 555 23.01 17.89 -32.31
N ASN A 556 22.42 18.62 -31.36
CA ASN A 556 22.86 19.97 -30.99
C ASN A 556 24.30 19.98 -30.45
N PHE A 557 24.67 19.02 -29.60
CA PHE A 557 26.02 18.91 -29.04
C PHE A 557 27.07 18.64 -30.15
N LEU A 558 26.81 17.69 -31.04
CA LEU A 558 27.73 17.34 -32.13
C LEU A 558 27.89 18.47 -33.14
N LEU A 559 26.79 19.13 -33.53
CA LEU A 559 26.84 20.29 -34.45
C LEU A 559 27.57 21.50 -33.83
N LYS A 560 27.45 21.74 -32.52
CA LYS A 560 28.25 22.75 -31.80
C LYS A 560 29.74 22.41 -31.79
N ASN A 561 30.09 21.13 -31.70
CA ASN A 561 31.46 20.63 -31.80
C ASN A 561 31.91 20.36 -33.25
N GLN A 562 31.35 21.08 -34.23
CA GLN A 562 31.76 21.10 -35.64
C GLN A 562 31.62 19.75 -36.40
N ALA A 563 30.71 18.87 -35.96
CA ALA A 563 30.41 17.64 -36.70
C ALA A 563 29.96 17.92 -38.15
N LYS A 564 30.44 17.11 -39.09
CA LYS A 564 30.20 17.26 -40.54
C LYS A 564 28.74 17.01 -40.89
N VAL A 565 27.95 18.08 -40.92
CA VAL A 565 26.51 18.08 -41.24
C VAL A 565 26.14 17.37 -42.56
N ASN A 566 27.05 17.37 -43.54
CA ASN A 566 26.92 16.73 -44.86
C ASN A 566 27.89 15.53 -45.06
N ALA A 567 28.38 14.90 -43.99
CA ALA A 567 29.09 13.62 -44.10
C ALA A 567 28.21 12.58 -44.81
N LYS A 568 28.83 11.60 -45.50
CA LYS A 568 28.14 10.56 -46.26
C LYS A 568 28.59 9.17 -45.85
N THR A 569 27.62 8.29 -45.56
CA THR A 569 27.89 6.85 -45.41
C THR A 569 28.31 6.21 -46.73
N LYS A 570 28.75 4.94 -46.71
CA LYS A 570 29.09 4.19 -47.93
C LYS A 570 27.93 4.04 -48.93
N ASN A 571 26.69 4.23 -48.47
CA ASN A 571 25.48 4.24 -49.32
C ASN A 571 25.05 5.67 -49.72
N GLY A 572 25.90 6.68 -49.49
CA GLY A 572 25.63 8.09 -49.80
C GLY A 572 24.57 8.77 -48.91
N TYR A 573 24.11 8.12 -47.83
CA TYR A 573 23.20 8.75 -46.89
C TYR A 573 23.93 9.84 -46.10
N THR A 574 23.31 11.00 -45.94
CA THR A 574 23.75 12.06 -45.01
C THR A 574 22.92 12.01 -43.72
N PRO A 575 23.30 12.73 -42.63
CA PRO A 575 22.46 12.85 -41.45
C PRO A 575 21.04 13.37 -41.75
N LEU A 576 20.89 14.23 -42.76
CA LEU A 576 19.60 14.74 -43.24
C LEU A 576 18.74 13.64 -43.87
N HIS A 577 19.32 12.78 -44.71
CA HIS A 577 18.65 11.58 -45.20
C HIS A 577 18.24 10.65 -44.06
N GLN A 578 19.11 10.50 -43.06
CA GLN A 578 18.87 9.58 -41.96
C GLN A 578 17.73 10.03 -41.04
N ALA A 579 17.62 11.34 -40.78
CA ALA A 579 16.49 11.95 -40.06
C ALA A 579 15.20 11.93 -40.89
N ALA A 580 15.27 12.18 -42.20
CA ALA A 580 14.13 12.10 -43.12
C ALA A 580 13.57 10.67 -43.28
N GLN A 581 14.42 9.66 -43.13
CA GLN A 581 14.02 8.25 -43.11
C GLN A 581 13.25 7.85 -41.84
N GLN A 582 13.31 8.65 -40.77
CA GLN A 582 12.70 8.35 -39.47
C GLN A 582 11.64 9.39 -39.03
N GLY A 583 11.32 10.36 -39.88
CA GLY A 583 10.28 11.37 -39.60
C GLY A 583 10.69 12.51 -38.68
N HIS A 584 11.98 12.62 -38.31
CA HIS A 584 12.50 13.53 -37.26
C HIS A 584 12.54 15.01 -37.68
N THR A 585 11.35 15.61 -37.88
CA THR A 585 11.14 16.96 -38.42
C THR A 585 11.93 18.04 -37.68
N HIS A 586 12.07 17.96 -36.35
CA HIS A 586 12.84 18.94 -35.57
C HIS A 586 14.36 18.84 -35.83
N ILE A 587 14.90 17.61 -35.94
CA ILE A 587 16.31 17.37 -36.30
C ILE A 587 16.59 17.88 -37.72
N ILE A 588 15.65 17.68 -38.65
CA ILE A 588 15.77 18.18 -40.03
C ILE A 588 15.88 19.71 -40.06
N ASN A 589 15.08 20.43 -39.26
CA ASN A 589 15.19 21.88 -39.14
C ASN A 589 16.55 22.32 -38.55
N LEU A 590 17.06 21.63 -37.51
CA LEU A 590 18.38 21.91 -36.95
C LEU A 590 19.52 21.66 -37.96
N LEU A 591 19.46 20.55 -38.69
CA LEU A 591 20.44 20.23 -39.74
C LEU A 591 20.43 21.28 -40.85
N LEU A 592 19.26 21.71 -41.33
CA LEU A 592 19.13 22.77 -42.34
C LEU A 592 19.69 24.12 -41.83
N GLN A 593 19.41 24.49 -40.57
CA GLN A 593 19.99 25.69 -39.94
C GLN A 593 21.52 25.64 -39.87
N HIS A 594 22.10 24.45 -39.71
CA HIS A 594 23.54 24.21 -39.72
C HIS A 594 24.12 23.91 -41.13
N GLY A 595 23.37 24.16 -42.21
CA GLY A 595 23.88 24.07 -43.58
C GLY A 595 23.80 22.69 -44.24
N ALA A 596 22.92 21.80 -43.77
CA ALA A 596 22.63 20.55 -44.46
C ALA A 596 22.08 20.80 -45.87
N SER A 597 22.63 20.11 -46.87
CA SER A 597 22.24 20.29 -48.28
C SER A 597 21.00 19.43 -48.62
N PRO A 598 19.82 20.02 -48.91
CA PRO A 598 18.57 19.25 -49.06
C PRO A 598 18.45 18.51 -50.39
N ASN A 599 19.17 18.97 -51.43
CA ASN A 599 19.22 18.38 -52.77
C ASN A 599 20.30 17.29 -52.92
N GLU A 600 21.03 16.94 -51.84
CA GLU A 600 21.99 15.85 -51.88
C GLU A 600 21.34 14.50 -52.19
N LEU A 601 22.08 13.61 -52.85
CA LEU A 601 21.59 12.31 -53.29
C LEU A 601 22.39 11.14 -52.70
N THR A 602 21.66 10.12 -52.27
CA THR A 602 22.19 8.78 -51.96
C THR A 602 22.73 8.08 -53.22
N THR A 603 23.49 6.99 -53.06
CA THR A 603 23.97 6.16 -54.18
C THR A 603 22.85 5.65 -55.09
N ASN A 604 21.63 5.57 -54.55
CA ASN A 604 20.44 5.08 -55.25
C ASN A 604 19.59 6.23 -55.82
N GLY A 605 20.16 7.43 -56.00
CA GLY A 605 19.49 8.61 -56.58
C GLY A 605 18.34 9.19 -55.76
N ASN A 606 18.15 8.74 -54.51
CA ASN A 606 17.11 9.27 -53.62
C ASN A 606 17.66 10.48 -52.85
N SER A 607 16.88 11.57 -52.81
CA SER A 607 17.09 12.72 -51.92
C SER A 607 16.35 12.54 -50.60
N ALA A 608 16.65 13.37 -49.60
CA ALA A 608 15.95 13.34 -48.31
C ALA A 608 14.42 13.52 -48.46
N LEU A 609 13.98 14.40 -49.37
CA LEU A 609 12.57 14.60 -49.68
C LEU A 609 11.95 13.37 -50.36
N SER A 610 12.66 12.70 -51.29
CA SER A 610 12.11 11.51 -51.95
C SER A 610 11.96 10.34 -50.98
N ILE A 611 12.84 10.22 -49.98
CA ILE A 611 12.70 9.24 -48.88
C ILE A 611 11.47 9.57 -48.03
N ALA A 612 11.34 10.81 -47.54
CA ALA A 612 10.21 11.22 -46.70
C ALA A 612 8.85 11.09 -47.41
N ARG A 613 8.79 11.46 -48.70
CA ARG A 613 7.59 11.35 -49.55
C ARG A 613 7.20 9.88 -49.78
N ARG A 614 8.17 8.98 -49.88
CA ARG A 614 7.97 7.53 -50.08
C ARG A 614 7.61 6.78 -48.79
N LEU A 615 7.97 7.32 -47.62
CA LEU A 615 7.63 6.77 -46.29
C LEU A 615 6.39 7.43 -45.65
N GLY A 616 5.87 8.51 -46.23
CA GLY A 616 4.61 9.15 -45.80
C GLY A 616 4.75 10.20 -44.69
N TYR A 617 5.96 10.68 -44.40
CA TYR A 617 6.19 11.67 -43.33
C TYR A 617 5.80 13.09 -43.77
N ILE A 618 4.50 13.41 -43.72
CA ILE A 618 3.90 14.67 -44.20
C ILE A 618 4.67 15.90 -43.72
N SER A 619 4.87 16.08 -42.41
CA SER A 619 5.56 17.25 -41.85
C SER A 619 7.03 17.39 -42.30
N VAL A 620 7.70 16.28 -42.61
CA VAL A 620 9.04 16.29 -43.20
C VAL A 620 8.99 16.67 -44.68
N VAL A 621 8.00 16.16 -45.42
CA VAL A 621 7.76 16.51 -46.83
C VAL A 621 7.49 18.01 -46.96
N ASP A 622 6.64 18.58 -46.10
CA ASP A 622 6.32 20.00 -46.10
C ASP A 622 7.55 20.86 -45.75
N THR A 623 8.33 20.45 -44.74
CA THR A 623 9.58 21.13 -44.34
C THR A 623 10.61 21.13 -45.48
N LEU A 624 10.84 19.98 -46.11
CA LEU A 624 11.87 19.84 -47.15
C LEU A 624 11.43 20.44 -48.50
N LYS A 625 10.14 20.38 -48.85
CA LYS A 625 9.64 20.89 -50.15
C LYS A 625 9.90 22.38 -50.35
N VAL A 626 9.95 23.17 -49.28
CA VAL A 626 10.24 24.61 -49.35
C VAL A 626 11.72 24.91 -49.65
N VAL A 627 12.63 23.94 -49.44
CA VAL A 627 14.09 24.12 -49.58
C VAL A 627 14.75 23.23 -50.65
N THR A 628 13.98 22.36 -51.32
CA THR A 628 14.46 21.50 -52.41
C THR A 628 14.07 22.01 -53.80
N GLU A 629 14.90 21.75 -54.80
CA GLU A 629 14.57 22.00 -56.21
C GLU A 629 13.84 20.79 -56.80
N GLU A 630 12.57 20.92 -57.20
CA GLU A 630 11.78 19.80 -57.77
C GLU A 630 12.13 19.51 -59.24
N THR A 631 13.23 18.80 -59.49
CA THR A 631 13.45 18.11 -60.79
C THR A 631 12.58 16.86 -60.88
N LEU A 632 11.48 16.95 -61.63
CA LEU A 632 10.54 15.86 -61.88
C LEU A 632 11.13 14.75 -62.77
N THR A 633 11.78 13.77 -62.16
CA THR A 633 12.20 12.50 -62.81
C THR A 633 11.39 11.32 -62.27
N THR A 634 10.26 11.03 -62.92
CA THR A 634 9.41 9.87 -62.63
C THR A 634 10.04 8.57 -63.15
N GLN A 635 10.73 7.83 -62.27
CA GLN A 635 11.03 6.41 -62.47
C GLN A 635 10.36 5.55 -61.40
N THR A 636 9.40 4.73 -61.83
CA THR A 636 8.67 3.78 -60.97
C THR A 636 9.46 2.48 -60.80
N VAL A 637 10.35 2.42 -59.81
CA VAL A 637 11.08 1.20 -59.44
C VAL A 637 10.38 0.51 -58.27
N THR A 638 9.72 -0.62 -58.54
CA THR A 638 8.97 -1.42 -57.55
C THR A 638 9.84 -2.45 -56.84
N GLU A 639 10.80 -1.98 -56.02
CA GLU A 639 11.56 -2.84 -55.11
C GLU A 639 11.05 -2.76 -53.66
N LYS A 640 11.10 -3.91 -52.95
CA LYS A 640 10.81 -3.98 -51.51
C LYS A 640 11.93 -3.32 -50.72
N HIS A 641 11.74 -2.05 -50.37
CA HIS A 641 12.75 -1.27 -49.65
C HIS A 641 12.98 -1.79 -48.23
N LYS A 642 14.15 -2.40 -48.01
CA LYS A 642 14.68 -2.66 -46.67
C LYS A 642 15.15 -1.32 -46.08
N MET A 643 14.70 -0.98 -44.87
CA MET A 643 15.17 0.23 -44.19
C MET A 643 16.69 0.17 -44.01
N ASN A 644 17.39 1.27 -44.31
CA ASN A 644 18.81 1.39 -44.04
C ASN A 644 18.98 1.85 -42.58
N VAL A 645 19.70 1.09 -41.76
CA VAL A 645 19.78 1.30 -40.31
C VAL A 645 21.26 1.39 -39.94
N PRO A 646 21.70 2.36 -39.11
CA PRO A 646 23.00 2.29 -38.45
C PRO A 646 23.16 0.95 -37.73
N GLU A 647 24.40 0.52 -37.50
CA GLU A 647 24.68 -0.77 -36.86
C GLU A 647 24.13 -0.81 -35.42
N THR A 648 22.94 -1.40 -35.22
CA THR A 648 22.24 -1.38 -33.92
C THR A 648 22.79 -2.44 -32.95
N MET A 649 22.85 -2.10 -31.66
CA MET A 649 23.38 -2.98 -30.61
C MET A 649 22.40 -4.08 -30.12
N ASN A 650 21.25 -4.27 -30.79
CA ASN A 650 20.16 -5.15 -30.31
C ASN A 650 20.52 -6.65 -30.21
N GLU A 651 21.65 -7.11 -30.76
CA GLU A 651 22.10 -8.51 -30.67
C GLU A 651 23.16 -8.76 -29.57
N VAL A 652 23.51 -7.78 -28.73
CA VAL A 652 24.75 -7.84 -27.92
C VAL A 652 24.53 -7.85 -26.39
N LEU A 653 23.31 -7.65 -25.89
CA LEU A 653 23.05 -7.41 -24.45
C LEU A 653 21.90 -8.25 -23.83
N ASP A 654 21.88 -9.57 -24.06
CA ASP A 654 21.15 -10.49 -23.16
C ASP A 654 22.11 -11.17 -22.17
N MET A 655 21.92 -10.86 -20.89
CA MET A 655 22.58 -11.43 -19.71
C MET A 655 21.57 -11.40 -18.53
N SER A 656 20.37 -11.93 -18.76
CA SER A 656 19.24 -11.93 -17.82
C SER A 656 19.43 -12.90 -16.61
N ASP A 657 19.26 -12.41 -15.36
CA ASP A 657 18.81 -13.16 -14.14
C ASP A 657 18.93 -12.40 -12.76
N ASP A 658 17.78 -12.07 -12.14
CA ASP A 658 17.34 -12.55 -10.79
C ASP A 658 17.90 -11.97 -9.42
N GLU A 659 17.10 -11.16 -8.69
CA GLU A 659 16.85 -10.87 -7.21
C GLU A 659 17.86 -10.96 -5.99
N GLY A 660 17.65 -10.11 -4.92
CA GLY A 660 18.17 -10.19 -3.50
C GLY A 660 18.05 -8.92 -2.54
N ASP A 661 18.00 -9.04 -1.18
CA ASP A 661 17.66 -7.97 -0.14
C ASP A 661 18.28 -8.18 1.33
N ASP A 662 18.30 -7.20 2.29
CA ASP A 662 18.23 -7.26 3.84
C ASP A 662 18.93 -6.17 4.79
N ALA A 663 18.56 -6.05 6.12
CA ALA A 663 18.93 -4.97 7.14
C ALA A 663 18.79 -5.24 8.73
N MET A 664 18.90 -4.24 9.67
CA MET A 664 18.49 -4.16 11.16
C MET A 664 18.83 -2.76 11.85
N THR A 665 18.64 -2.25 13.13
CA THR A 665 18.16 -2.47 14.59
C THR A 665 17.96 -1.03 15.28
N GLY A 666 17.66 -0.60 16.56
CA GLY A 666 17.45 -0.96 18.04
C GLY A 666 17.69 0.35 18.94
N ASP A 667 17.53 0.67 20.26
CA ASP A 667 16.89 0.31 21.61
C ASP A 667 17.19 1.48 22.67
N THR A 668 16.76 1.73 23.97
CA THR A 668 15.56 1.63 24.90
C THR A 668 15.79 2.29 26.34
N ASP A 669 14.87 3.08 27.01
CA ASP A 669 14.89 3.42 28.52
C ASP A 669 13.57 3.96 29.25
N LYS A 670 13.27 3.51 30.52
CA LYS A 670 12.11 3.50 31.54
C LYS A 670 10.68 4.22 31.44
N TYR A 671 9.55 3.60 31.91
CA TYR A 671 8.10 4.09 31.88
C TYR A 671 7.13 3.63 33.03
N LEU A 672 5.86 4.10 33.00
CA LEU A 672 4.66 3.97 33.89
C LEU A 672 3.81 2.67 33.76
N ALA A 673 2.73 2.55 34.58
CA ALA A 673 1.88 1.36 34.74
C ALA A 673 0.48 1.42 34.06
N PRO A 674 -0.20 0.27 33.81
CA PRO A 674 -1.47 0.19 33.07
C PRO A 674 -2.68 0.95 33.63
N GLN A 675 -2.75 1.20 34.95
CA GLN A 675 -3.90 1.90 35.54
C GLN A 675 -3.86 3.41 35.23
N ASP A 676 -2.67 4.01 35.20
CA ASP A 676 -2.43 5.43 34.88
C ASP A 676 -2.92 5.81 33.46
N LEU A 677 -2.97 4.84 32.54
CA LEU A 677 -3.38 5.06 31.16
C LEU A 677 -4.89 5.33 30.99
N ARG A 678 -5.73 4.86 31.92
CA ARG A 678 -7.20 4.93 31.80
C ARG A 678 -7.81 6.27 32.24
N GLU A 679 -7.10 7.05 33.06
CA GLU A 679 -7.57 8.35 33.55
C GLU A 679 -7.17 9.54 32.65
N LEU A 680 -6.50 9.25 31.52
CA LEU A 680 -5.95 10.26 30.61
C LEU A 680 -6.58 10.12 29.22
N GLY A 681 -7.03 11.24 28.65
CA GLY A 681 -7.89 11.30 27.46
C GLY A 681 -7.37 10.57 26.21
N ASP A 682 -8.33 10.03 25.45
CA ASP A 682 -8.16 9.18 24.26
C ASP A 682 -8.98 9.74 23.09
N ASP A 683 -8.42 9.75 21.88
CA ASP A 683 -9.05 10.18 20.63
C ASP A 683 -9.45 8.99 19.74
N SER A 684 -9.29 7.76 20.25
CA SER A 684 -9.67 6.52 19.56
C SER A 684 -11.18 6.40 19.40
N LEU A 685 -11.62 5.91 18.24
CA LEU A 685 -13.01 5.50 18.02
C LEU A 685 -13.32 4.19 18.75
N PRO A 686 -14.58 3.96 19.19
CA PRO A 686 -14.99 2.69 19.79
C PRO A 686 -14.85 1.54 18.78
N GLN A 687 -14.47 0.35 19.27
CA GLN A 687 -14.33 -0.87 18.47
C GLN A 687 -15.69 -1.53 18.16
N GLU A 688 -16.55 -0.84 17.41
CA GLU A 688 -17.83 -1.40 16.95
C GLU A 688 -17.67 -2.25 15.68
N GLY A 689 -18.08 -3.53 15.76
CA GLY A 689 -18.65 -4.23 14.60
C GLY A 689 -17.71 -4.90 13.58
N TYR A 690 -16.64 -5.62 13.99
CA TYR A 690 -15.88 -6.47 13.05
C TYR A 690 -16.49 -7.88 12.84
N MET A 691 -17.71 -7.95 12.29
CA MET A 691 -18.34 -9.22 11.88
C MET A 691 -18.02 -9.60 10.43
N GLY A 692 -17.55 -10.83 10.21
CA GLY A 692 -17.23 -11.36 8.89
C GLY A 692 -18.36 -12.18 8.25
N PHE A 693 -18.63 -11.91 6.96
CA PHE A 693 -19.38 -12.73 5.99
C PHE A 693 -20.86 -13.09 6.30
N SER A 694 -21.76 -12.72 5.39
CA SER A 694 -22.43 -13.71 4.49
C SER A 694 -23.41 -13.09 3.47
N VAL A 695 -23.85 -13.90 2.51
CA VAL A 695 -24.74 -13.55 1.38
C VAL A 695 -26.21 -13.93 1.66
N GLY A 696 -27.16 -13.08 1.25
CA GLY A 696 -28.60 -13.41 1.07
C GLY A 696 -29.37 -12.18 0.56
N ALA A 697 -29.83 -12.13 -0.70
CA ALA A 697 -31.12 -12.65 -1.22
C ALA A 697 -32.33 -11.85 -0.70
N ARG A 698 -33.32 -11.41 -1.50
CA ARG A 698 -33.95 -11.93 -2.76
C ARG A 698 -34.26 -10.74 -3.74
N SER A 699 -35.01 -10.81 -4.85
CA SER A 699 -36.01 -11.76 -5.41
C SER A 699 -36.30 -11.57 -6.91
N GLN A 700 -36.58 -12.68 -7.63
CA GLN A 700 -37.46 -12.87 -8.84
C GLN A 700 -37.27 -11.92 -10.08
N SER A 701 -37.46 -12.32 -11.34
CA SER A 701 -38.39 -13.31 -11.90
C SER A 701 -37.95 -13.92 -13.26
N SER A 702 -38.65 -15.02 -13.65
CA SER A 702 -39.00 -15.47 -15.02
C SER A 702 -37.95 -15.74 -16.13
N ASP A 703 -37.84 -17.04 -16.46
CA ASP A 703 -37.95 -17.65 -17.81
C ASP A 703 -36.79 -17.76 -18.86
N ARG A 704 -36.81 -18.95 -19.50
CA ARG A 704 -36.39 -19.32 -20.89
C ARG A 704 -34.90 -19.47 -21.28
N SER A 705 -34.39 -20.67 -20.98
CA SER A 705 -33.90 -21.70 -21.93
C SER A 705 -33.32 -21.34 -23.33
N ASN A 706 -32.31 -22.15 -23.74
CA ASN A 706 -31.74 -22.37 -25.09
C ASN A 706 -30.66 -21.35 -25.55
N THR A 707 -29.59 -21.73 -26.27
CA THR A 707 -29.24 -23.03 -26.89
C THR A 707 -27.72 -23.32 -26.99
N LEU A 708 -27.40 -24.61 -27.14
CA LEU A 708 -26.15 -25.28 -27.48
C LEU A 708 -25.19 -24.60 -28.50
N ASN A 709 -23.88 -24.58 -28.19
CA ASN A 709 -22.74 -25.23 -28.91
C ASN A 709 -21.42 -24.52 -28.52
N ARG A 710 -20.30 -25.13 -28.08
CA ARG A 710 -19.59 -26.42 -28.34
C ARG A 710 -18.56 -26.31 -29.49
N SER A 711 -17.37 -26.91 -29.26
CA SER A 711 -16.11 -26.85 -30.03
C SER A 711 -15.28 -25.54 -29.90
N SER A 712 -13.98 -25.53 -30.21
CA SER A 712 -12.84 -26.16 -29.49
C SER A 712 -11.52 -26.00 -30.28
N PHE A 713 -10.43 -25.56 -29.63
CA PHE A 713 -9.07 -26.18 -29.61
C PHE A 713 -7.93 -25.17 -29.30
N THR A 714 -7.29 -25.37 -28.14
CA THR A 714 -5.84 -25.32 -27.80
C THR A 714 -4.82 -24.37 -28.48
N ARG A 715 -3.78 -24.03 -27.69
CA ARG A 715 -2.47 -23.42 -28.04
C ARG A 715 -2.46 -21.88 -28.09
N ASP A 716 -1.44 -21.15 -27.64
CA ASP A 716 -0.18 -21.54 -26.96
C ASP A 716 0.41 -20.37 -26.12
N SER A 717 1.35 -20.73 -25.22
CA SER A 717 2.49 -19.91 -24.73
C SER A 717 2.30 -18.68 -23.81
N MET A 718 3.38 -18.43 -23.06
CA MET A 718 3.60 -17.40 -22.03
C MET A 718 3.97 -16.03 -22.63
N MET A 719 3.85 -14.97 -21.81
CA MET A 719 4.88 -13.91 -21.70
C MET A 719 4.83 -13.25 -20.30
N ILE A 720 5.96 -12.64 -19.88
CA ILE A 720 6.19 -11.94 -18.60
C ILE A 720 7.09 -10.73 -18.89
N GLU A 721 6.77 -9.54 -18.37
CA GLU A 721 7.58 -8.31 -18.33
C GLU A 721 6.87 -7.31 -17.35
N GLU A 722 7.52 -6.38 -16.64
CA GLU A 722 8.91 -6.33 -16.16
C GLU A 722 9.09 -5.36 -14.95
N ILE A 723 10.34 -5.27 -14.50
CA ILE A 723 11.08 -4.39 -13.55
C ILE A 723 10.56 -2.93 -13.41
N LEU A 724 10.55 -2.20 -12.27
CA LEU A 724 11.47 -1.91 -11.11
C LEU A 724 12.43 -0.71 -11.28
N ALA A 725 12.65 0.06 -10.20
CA ALA A 725 13.70 1.10 -10.01
C ALA A 725 13.61 2.36 -10.94
N PRO A 726 14.44 3.42 -10.83
CA PRO A 726 15.58 3.74 -9.93
C PRO A 726 15.41 5.09 -9.14
N HIS A 727 16.45 5.77 -8.60
CA HIS A 727 17.41 5.46 -7.52
C HIS A 727 18.25 6.74 -7.19
N LYS A 728 19.13 6.72 -6.17
CA LYS A 728 20.29 7.66 -5.96
C LYS A 728 19.94 9.14 -5.58
N GLU A 729 20.79 9.98 -4.93
CA GLU A 729 22.17 9.81 -4.38
C GLU A 729 22.53 10.76 -3.20
N MET A 730 23.79 10.65 -2.71
CA MET A 730 24.50 11.52 -1.75
C MET A 730 25.17 12.75 -2.47
N HIS A 731 25.81 13.77 -1.84
CA HIS A 731 27.12 13.72 -1.16
C HIS A 731 27.59 15.10 -0.61
N LEU A 732 28.47 15.09 0.42
CA LEU A 732 29.57 16.04 0.75
C LEU A 732 29.22 17.53 1.07
N ALA A 733 29.96 18.28 1.92
CA ALA A 733 30.97 17.93 2.95
C ALA A 733 31.21 19.08 3.97
N ALA A 734 31.67 18.69 5.18
CA ALA A 734 32.56 19.43 6.09
C ALA A 734 32.37 20.94 6.36
N ALA A 735 31.65 21.26 7.45
CA ALA A 735 32.07 22.27 8.43
C ALA A 735 31.53 21.88 9.82
N LYS A 736 32.21 22.29 10.90
CA LYS A 736 31.61 22.32 12.24
C LYS A 736 31.08 23.73 12.48
N ASP A 737 29.78 23.86 12.67
CA ASP A 737 29.23 24.71 13.73
C ASP A 737 27.80 24.26 14.06
N PHE A 738 27.31 24.69 15.22
CA PHE A 738 25.97 24.35 15.70
C PHE A 738 24.95 25.33 15.10
N ASP A 739 24.19 24.91 14.10
CA ASP A 739 22.98 25.63 13.72
C ASP A 739 21.85 24.68 13.30
N SER A 740 20.62 25.04 13.63
CA SER A 740 19.45 24.14 13.71
C SER A 740 18.32 24.52 12.75
N ASP A 741 18.56 25.38 11.76
CA ASP A 741 17.50 25.89 10.89
C ASP A 741 17.94 26.10 9.43
N SER A 742 17.61 25.14 8.54
CA SER A 742 17.55 25.39 7.08
C SER A 742 16.91 24.27 6.25
N LEU A 743 16.18 24.68 5.20
CA LEU A 743 15.93 23.94 3.95
C LEU A 743 15.11 22.62 3.98
N ARG A 744 13.96 22.61 4.67
CA ARG A 744 12.81 21.85 4.14
C ARG A 744 12.32 22.53 2.84
N ARG A 745 12.55 21.91 1.68
CA ARG A 745 12.00 22.37 0.39
C ARG A 745 10.54 21.91 0.24
N TYR A 746 9.64 22.86 -0.03
CA TYR A 746 8.28 22.55 -0.49
C TYR A 746 8.32 22.19 -1.97
N SER A 747 8.16 20.91 -2.31
CA SER A 747 8.20 20.44 -3.70
C SER A 747 6.80 20.30 -4.29
N TRP A 748 6.35 21.34 -5.01
CA TRP A 748 5.38 21.20 -6.11
C TRP A 748 6.08 20.80 -7.43
N THR A 749 7.28 20.26 -7.32
CA THR A 749 8.19 19.77 -8.36
C THR A 749 8.63 18.33 -8.05
N ALA A 750 9.33 17.67 -8.98
CA ALA A 750 9.47 16.21 -9.00
C ALA A 750 10.23 15.60 -7.80
N ASP A 751 9.70 14.46 -7.36
CA ASP A 751 10.33 13.33 -6.65
C ASP A 751 11.39 13.63 -5.57
N ALA A 752 10.90 13.83 -4.34
CA ALA A 752 11.58 13.31 -3.16
C ALA A 752 11.30 11.80 -3.04
N LEU A 753 12.35 11.00 -2.87
CA LEU A 753 12.29 9.53 -2.78
C LEU A 753 11.32 9.05 -1.69
N ASP A 754 10.36 8.20 -2.06
CA ASP A 754 9.55 7.48 -1.09
C ASP A 754 10.46 6.48 -0.34
N ASN A 755 10.46 6.52 1.00
CA ASN A 755 11.26 5.59 1.81
C ASN A 755 10.72 4.15 1.70
N VAL A 756 11.64 3.20 1.50
CA VAL A 756 11.40 1.75 1.27
C VAL A 756 10.84 1.41 -0.12
N ASN A 757 11.71 0.89 -0.99
CA ASN A 757 11.29 0.15 -2.18
C ASN A 757 10.58 -1.14 -1.76
N LEU A 758 9.29 -1.26 -2.09
CA LEU A 758 8.56 -2.53 -2.06
C LEU A 758 8.20 -2.92 -3.50
N VAL A 759 8.53 -4.15 -3.89
CA VAL A 759 8.22 -4.69 -5.22
C VAL A 759 6.70 -4.78 -5.38
N SER A 760 6.11 -3.81 -6.07
CA SER A 760 4.65 -3.72 -6.21
C SER A 760 4.15 -4.63 -7.34
N SER A 761 3.58 -5.78 -6.99
CA SER A 761 2.87 -6.63 -7.96
C SER A 761 1.72 -5.86 -8.64
N PRO A 762 1.45 -6.10 -9.94
CA PRO A 762 0.46 -5.34 -10.71
C PRO A 762 -0.98 -5.74 -10.36
N ILE A 763 -1.48 -5.24 -9.22
CA ILE A 763 -2.91 -5.30 -8.88
C ILE A 763 -3.68 -4.54 -9.97
N HIS A 764 -4.45 -5.28 -10.78
CA HIS A 764 -5.29 -4.71 -11.81
C HIS A 764 -6.20 -3.62 -11.24
N SER A 765 -6.06 -2.39 -11.75
CA SER A 765 -6.89 -1.24 -11.38
C SER A 765 -8.25 -1.33 -12.06
N GLY A 766 -9.05 -2.33 -11.67
CA GLY A 766 -10.45 -2.45 -12.07
C GLY A 766 -11.24 -1.20 -11.69
N PHE A 767 -12.17 -0.82 -12.57
CA PHE A 767 -13.00 0.39 -12.46
C PHE A 767 -13.73 0.46 -11.12
N LEU A 768 -13.91 1.68 -10.60
CA LEU A 768 -14.70 1.92 -9.38
C LEU A 768 -16.20 1.90 -9.66
N VAL A 769 -16.56 2.45 -10.82
CA VAL A 769 -17.90 2.49 -11.42
C VAL A 769 -17.74 1.97 -12.85
N SER A 770 -18.52 0.95 -13.23
CA SER A 770 -18.65 0.52 -14.63
C SER A 770 -20.01 -0.10 -14.90
N PHE A 771 -20.79 0.55 -15.76
CA PHE A 771 -22.11 0.08 -16.18
C PHE A 771 -22.35 0.41 -17.65
N MET A 772 -23.34 -0.24 -18.26
CA MET A 772 -23.91 0.23 -19.52
C MET A 772 -25.13 1.08 -19.20
N VAL A 773 -25.22 2.25 -19.83
CA VAL A 773 -26.40 3.11 -19.78
C VAL A 773 -27.05 3.11 -21.17
N ASP A 774 -28.39 3.12 -21.23
CA ASP A 774 -29.13 3.31 -22.48
C ASP A 774 -30.02 4.58 -22.42
N ALA A 775 -30.93 4.74 -23.39
CA ALA A 775 -31.81 5.91 -23.45
C ALA A 775 -32.76 6.07 -22.25
N ARG A 776 -32.87 5.08 -21.35
CA ARG A 776 -33.59 5.17 -20.06
C ARG A 776 -32.80 5.90 -18.97
N GLY A 777 -31.51 6.12 -19.15
CA GLY A 777 -30.63 6.64 -18.10
C GLY A 777 -30.21 5.57 -17.08
N GLY A 778 -29.60 5.99 -15.98
CA GLY A 778 -29.17 5.13 -14.89
C GLY A 778 -28.14 5.78 -13.97
N SER A 779 -27.98 5.21 -12.78
CA SER A 779 -27.04 5.63 -11.75
C SER A 779 -26.21 4.45 -11.25
N MET A 780 -24.97 4.71 -10.83
CA MET A 780 -24.14 3.73 -10.13
C MET A 780 -23.24 4.42 -9.10
N ARG A 781 -23.18 3.84 -7.90
CA ARG A 781 -22.29 4.25 -6.80
C ARG A 781 -20.99 3.44 -6.84
N GLY A 782 -19.89 4.04 -6.40
CA GLY A 782 -18.53 3.49 -6.51
C GLY A 782 -18.21 2.46 -5.42
N SER A 783 -17.79 1.27 -5.84
CA SER A 783 -17.59 0.09 -4.96
C SER A 783 -16.51 0.19 -3.87
N ARG A 784 -15.77 1.30 -3.76
CA ARG A 784 -14.70 1.50 -2.76
C ARG A 784 -14.72 2.86 -2.06
N HIS A 785 -15.70 3.72 -2.36
CA HIS A 785 -15.77 5.06 -1.79
C HIS A 785 -17.23 5.45 -1.58
N ASN A 786 -17.64 5.52 -0.32
CA ASN A 786 -18.91 6.11 0.06
C ASN A 786 -18.98 7.55 -0.50
N GLY A 787 -20.07 7.88 -1.19
CA GLY A 787 -20.26 9.17 -1.85
C GLY A 787 -19.74 9.30 -3.29
N MET A 788 -18.95 8.35 -3.82
CA MET A 788 -18.62 8.35 -5.26
C MET A 788 -19.83 7.86 -6.07
N ARG A 789 -20.34 8.64 -7.02
CA ARG A 789 -21.53 8.29 -7.83
C ARG A 789 -21.47 8.91 -9.23
N ILE A 790 -22.07 8.24 -10.20
CA ILE A 790 -22.37 8.81 -11.52
C ILE A 790 -23.86 8.62 -11.80
N ILE A 791 -24.51 9.68 -12.28
CA ILE A 791 -25.94 9.73 -12.59
C ILE A 791 -26.11 10.26 -14.02
N ILE A 792 -26.73 9.48 -14.89
CA ILE A 792 -27.06 9.87 -16.26
C ILE A 792 -28.59 9.87 -16.39
N PRO A 793 -29.24 11.04 -16.50
CA PRO A 793 -30.69 11.11 -16.49
C PRO A 793 -31.35 10.46 -17.73
N PRO A 794 -32.67 10.19 -17.67
CA PRO A 794 -33.40 9.62 -18.80
C PRO A 794 -33.27 10.46 -20.07
N ARG A 795 -33.15 9.75 -21.20
CA ARG A 795 -33.03 10.32 -22.56
C ARG A 795 -31.82 11.25 -22.76
N LYS A 796 -30.81 11.20 -21.88
CA LYS A 796 -29.56 11.97 -22.03
C LYS A 796 -28.44 11.23 -22.77
N CYS A 797 -28.53 9.91 -22.90
CA CYS A 797 -27.58 9.13 -23.70
C CYS A 797 -28.12 8.87 -25.12
N THR A 798 -27.29 9.05 -26.15
CA THR A 798 -27.64 8.91 -27.58
C THR A 798 -27.75 7.46 -28.04
N ALA A 799 -26.91 6.58 -27.49
CA ALA A 799 -26.84 5.15 -27.79
C ALA A 799 -26.36 4.37 -26.55
N PRO A 800 -26.58 3.05 -26.46
CA PRO A 800 -26.10 2.23 -25.34
C PRO A 800 -24.59 2.37 -25.15
N THR A 801 -24.18 3.01 -24.05
CA THR A 801 -22.80 3.46 -23.81
C THR A 801 -22.25 2.83 -22.54
N ARG A 802 -21.04 2.27 -22.60
CA ARG A 802 -20.34 1.77 -21.41
C ARG A 802 -19.65 2.92 -20.67
N ILE A 803 -20.22 3.29 -19.53
CA ILE A 803 -19.67 4.26 -18.60
C ILE A 803 -18.60 3.58 -17.76
N THR A 804 -17.47 4.26 -17.54
CA THR A 804 -16.36 3.79 -16.72
C THR A 804 -15.77 4.94 -15.92
N CYS A 805 -15.29 4.64 -14.72
CA CYS A 805 -14.55 5.58 -13.89
C CYS A 805 -13.44 4.86 -13.11
N ARG A 806 -12.23 5.44 -13.09
CA ARG A 806 -11.07 4.93 -12.35
C ARG A 806 -10.24 6.06 -11.75
N LEU A 807 -9.65 5.81 -10.59
CA LEU A 807 -8.69 6.74 -9.98
C LEU A 807 -7.28 6.52 -10.54
N VAL A 808 -6.61 7.63 -10.85
CA VAL A 808 -5.29 7.65 -11.47
C VAL A 808 -4.26 8.21 -10.49
N LYS A 809 -3.10 7.54 -10.39
CA LYS A 809 -1.96 8.04 -9.61
C LYS A 809 -1.32 9.21 -10.36
N ARG A 810 -0.98 10.31 -9.67
CA ARG A 810 -0.42 11.54 -10.28
C ARG A 810 0.77 11.30 -11.22
N HIS A 811 1.67 10.36 -10.90
CA HIS A 811 2.83 10.00 -11.72
C HIS A 811 2.50 9.26 -13.02
N LYS A 812 1.24 8.86 -13.28
CA LYS A 812 0.82 8.23 -14.54
C LYS A 812 0.34 9.22 -15.60
N LEU A 813 0.40 10.52 -15.30
CA LEU A 813 0.03 11.60 -16.22
C LEU A 813 1.30 12.33 -16.69
N ALA A 814 1.43 12.53 -18.00
CA ALA A 814 2.53 13.31 -18.56
C ALA A 814 2.45 14.80 -18.16
N SER A 815 1.24 15.33 -17.96
CA SER A 815 0.98 16.69 -17.48
C SER A 815 0.00 16.65 -16.30
N PRO A 816 0.48 16.71 -15.04
CA PRO A 816 -0.41 16.87 -13.89
C PRO A 816 -1.07 18.26 -13.90
N PRO A 817 -2.16 18.48 -13.14
CA PRO A 817 -2.76 19.81 -13.04
C PRO A 817 -1.74 20.88 -12.60
N PRO A 818 -1.70 22.06 -13.26
CA PRO A 818 -0.90 23.19 -12.82
C PRO A 818 -1.53 23.80 -11.58
N MET A 819 -0.75 23.97 -10.51
CA MET A 819 -1.25 24.37 -9.18
C MET A 819 -0.28 25.36 -8.54
N VAL A 820 -0.82 26.39 -7.88
CA VAL A 820 -0.02 27.45 -7.21
C VAL A 820 0.14 27.19 -5.72
N GLU A 821 1.04 27.91 -5.05
CA GLU A 821 1.19 27.81 -3.58
C GLU A 821 -0.13 28.02 -2.86
N GLY A 822 -0.45 27.15 -1.90
CA GLY A 822 -1.72 27.14 -1.18
C GLY A 822 -2.82 26.31 -1.84
N GLU A 823 -2.63 25.84 -3.08
CA GLU A 823 -3.53 24.87 -3.71
C GLU A 823 -3.08 23.42 -3.41
N GLY A 824 -4.04 22.51 -3.25
CA GLY A 824 -3.80 21.08 -3.05
C GLY A 824 -4.93 20.24 -3.65
N LEU A 825 -4.63 19.02 -4.11
CA LEU A 825 -5.68 18.16 -4.67
C LEU A 825 -6.66 17.79 -3.56
N ALA A 826 -7.94 18.12 -3.69
CA ALA A 826 -8.94 17.77 -2.68
C ALA A 826 -9.45 16.33 -2.82
N SER A 827 -9.25 15.70 -3.99
CA SER A 827 -9.50 14.28 -4.23
C SER A 827 -8.47 13.69 -5.19
N ARG A 828 -8.39 12.36 -5.30
CA ARG A 828 -7.57 11.69 -6.32
C ARG A 828 -8.07 12.03 -7.72
N LEU A 829 -7.16 12.02 -8.70
CA LEU A 829 -7.48 12.33 -10.09
C LEU A 829 -8.40 11.26 -10.67
N VAL A 830 -9.51 11.70 -11.27
CA VAL A 830 -10.60 10.84 -11.73
C VAL A 830 -10.57 10.78 -13.26
N GLU A 831 -10.32 9.60 -13.81
CA GLU A 831 -10.47 9.36 -15.25
C GLU A 831 -11.87 8.79 -15.52
N VAL A 832 -12.59 9.41 -16.46
CA VAL A 832 -13.94 8.99 -16.87
C VAL A 832 -13.94 8.57 -18.34
N GLY A 833 -14.70 7.52 -18.65
CA GLY A 833 -14.79 6.95 -19.99
C GLY A 833 -16.24 6.69 -20.42
N PRO A 834 -16.58 6.89 -21.71
CA PRO A 834 -15.66 7.23 -22.81
C PRO A 834 -15.25 8.71 -22.81
N ALA A 835 -13.96 9.00 -23.00
CA ALA A 835 -13.49 10.37 -23.18
C ALA A 835 -14.04 10.97 -24.48
N GLY A 836 -14.47 12.22 -24.43
CA GLY A 836 -15.15 12.91 -25.53
C GLY A 836 -16.64 12.53 -25.71
N ALA A 837 -17.21 11.65 -24.88
CA ALA A 837 -18.63 11.28 -24.97
C ALA A 837 -19.53 12.51 -24.74
N GLN A 838 -20.44 12.77 -25.69
CA GLN A 838 -21.40 13.88 -25.66
C GLN A 838 -22.78 13.38 -25.24
N PHE A 839 -23.42 14.06 -24.30
CA PHE A 839 -24.78 13.74 -23.82
C PHE A 839 -25.80 14.78 -24.32
N LEU A 840 -27.06 14.37 -24.48
CA LEU A 840 -28.21 15.21 -24.88
C LEU A 840 -28.69 16.15 -23.75
N GLY A 841 -27.84 16.43 -22.78
CA GLY A 841 -28.12 17.28 -21.62
C GLY A 841 -27.18 16.98 -20.45
N PRO A 842 -27.44 17.61 -19.29
CA PRO A 842 -26.58 17.44 -18.11
C PRO A 842 -26.53 16.00 -17.60
N VAL A 843 -25.36 15.58 -17.14
CA VAL A 843 -25.09 14.39 -16.34
C VAL A 843 -24.34 14.81 -15.06
N ILE A 844 -24.49 14.03 -13.98
CA ILE A 844 -23.96 14.36 -12.65
C ILE A 844 -22.88 13.35 -12.25
N VAL A 845 -21.76 13.84 -11.73
CA VAL A 845 -20.66 13.03 -11.19
C VAL A 845 -20.34 13.55 -9.78
N GLU A 846 -20.56 12.73 -8.77
CA GLU A 846 -20.34 13.07 -7.36
C GLU A 846 -19.03 12.40 -6.89
N ILE A 847 -18.11 13.19 -6.32
CA ILE A 847 -16.75 12.78 -5.97
C ILE A 847 -16.44 13.18 -4.52
N PRO A 848 -16.07 12.25 -3.63
CA PRO A 848 -15.70 12.59 -2.25
C PRO A 848 -14.37 13.36 -2.19
N HIS A 849 -14.25 14.31 -1.26
CA HIS A 849 -13.06 15.12 -1.02
C HIS A 849 -12.57 15.06 0.43
N PHE A 850 -11.30 15.40 0.60
CA PHE A 850 -10.55 15.25 1.85
C PHE A 850 -9.82 16.53 2.29
N GLY A 851 -9.83 17.58 1.46
CA GLY A 851 -9.37 18.90 1.88
C GLY A 851 -10.28 19.48 2.97
N SER A 852 -9.69 20.11 3.99
CA SER A 852 -10.42 20.86 5.03
C SER A 852 -10.77 22.25 4.52
N MET A 853 -12.01 22.68 4.80
CA MET A 853 -12.54 23.96 4.31
C MET A 853 -12.38 25.11 5.31
N ARG A 854 -11.98 24.82 6.57
CA ARG A 854 -11.75 25.77 7.68
C ARG A 854 -12.74 26.94 7.72
N GLY A 855 -14.00 26.68 8.08
CA GLY A 855 -15.01 27.75 8.21
C GLY A 855 -15.23 28.58 6.93
N GLN A 856 -14.98 27.96 5.75
CA GLN A 856 -14.99 28.59 4.43
C GLN A 856 -13.85 29.59 4.15
N GLU A 857 -12.70 29.49 4.84
CA GLU A 857 -11.42 30.11 4.42
C GLU A 857 -10.94 29.60 3.04
N ARG A 858 -11.33 28.37 2.69
CA ARG A 858 -10.97 27.69 1.45
C ARG A 858 -12.20 27.42 0.59
N GLU A 859 -11.97 27.19 -0.70
CA GLU A 859 -12.98 26.77 -1.67
C GLU A 859 -12.48 25.55 -2.46
N LEU A 860 -13.42 24.82 -3.07
CA LEU A 860 -13.10 23.76 -4.01
C LEU A 860 -13.30 24.26 -5.44
N ILE A 861 -12.34 23.96 -6.31
CA ILE A 861 -12.47 24.12 -7.76
C ILE A 861 -12.35 22.79 -8.48
N LEU A 862 -12.89 22.78 -9.69
CA LEU A 862 -12.86 21.67 -10.61
C LEU A 862 -11.95 22.04 -11.78
N LEU A 863 -10.95 21.22 -12.06
CA LEU A 863 -10.16 21.29 -13.28
C LEU A 863 -10.51 20.09 -14.17
N ARG A 864 -10.66 20.31 -15.48
CA ARG A 864 -10.83 19.24 -16.46
C ARG A 864 -9.73 19.24 -17.52
N SER A 865 -9.42 18.05 -18.03
CA SER A 865 -8.49 17.85 -19.14
C SER A 865 -9.10 16.93 -20.19
N GLU A 866 -9.18 17.41 -21.44
CA GLU A 866 -9.75 16.64 -22.54
C GLU A 866 -8.80 15.53 -23.04
N ASN A 867 -7.50 15.70 -22.82
CA ASN A 867 -6.43 14.88 -23.44
C ASN A 867 -5.27 14.50 -22.50
N GLY A 868 -5.32 14.88 -21.22
CA GLY A 868 -4.23 14.63 -20.25
C GLY A 868 -3.01 15.55 -20.36
N GLU A 869 -3.00 16.51 -21.29
CA GLU A 869 -1.90 17.46 -21.50
C GLU A 869 -2.22 18.85 -20.96
N THR A 870 -3.44 19.33 -21.22
CA THR A 870 -3.90 20.69 -20.87
C THR A 870 -5.03 20.66 -19.85
N TRP A 871 -5.05 21.62 -18.93
CA TRP A 871 -6.02 21.70 -17.83
C TRP A 871 -6.70 23.08 -17.82
N LYS A 872 -8.01 23.10 -17.54
CA LYS A 872 -8.83 24.33 -17.44
C LYS A 872 -9.85 24.24 -16.31
N GLU A 873 -10.21 25.38 -15.73
CA GLU A 873 -11.31 25.51 -14.74
C GLU A 873 -12.63 25.06 -15.39
N HIS A 874 -13.29 24.04 -14.83
CA HIS A 874 -14.58 23.52 -15.31
C HIS A 874 -15.70 24.40 -14.77
N LEU A 875 -16.15 25.34 -15.59
CA LEU A 875 -17.26 26.24 -15.30
C LEU A 875 -18.52 25.71 -15.99
N TYR A 876 -19.57 25.44 -15.21
CA TYR A 876 -20.85 24.97 -15.73
C TYR A 876 -22.01 25.55 -14.90
N ASP A 877 -22.67 26.58 -15.43
CA ASP A 877 -23.78 27.24 -14.76
C ASP A 877 -25.07 26.39 -14.88
N CYS A 878 -25.57 25.93 -13.75
CA CYS A 878 -26.86 25.26 -13.62
C CYS A 878 -27.49 25.69 -12.28
N LYS A 879 -28.77 26.06 -12.27
CA LYS A 879 -29.43 26.42 -11.00
C LYS A 879 -29.81 25.14 -10.24
N THR A 880 -29.74 25.19 -8.91
CA THR A 880 -30.08 24.05 -8.05
C THR A 880 -31.50 23.54 -8.31
N ASP A 881 -32.44 24.45 -8.59
CA ASP A 881 -33.85 24.15 -8.86
C ASP A 881 -34.08 23.35 -10.17
N ASP A 882 -33.15 23.44 -11.12
CA ASP A 882 -33.19 22.69 -12.39
C ASP A 882 -32.76 21.21 -12.20
N LEU A 883 -31.98 20.90 -11.16
CA LEU A 883 -31.41 19.57 -10.93
C LEU A 883 -32.47 18.53 -10.52
N ASN A 884 -33.45 18.91 -9.70
CA ASN A 884 -34.52 18.00 -9.34
C ASN A 884 -35.44 17.73 -10.54
N GLN A 885 -35.65 18.74 -11.40
CA GLN A 885 -36.39 18.57 -12.66
C GLN A 885 -35.65 17.70 -13.68
N LEU A 886 -34.31 17.71 -13.65
CA LEU A 886 -33.45 16.89 -14.51
C LEU A 886 -33.66 15.38 -14.28
N LEU A 887 -33.97 14.97 -13.05
CA LEU A 887 -34.11 13.57 -12.65
C LEU A 887 -35.52 13.00 -12.79
N ASN A 888 -36.51 13.80 -13.21
CA ASN A 888 -37.88 13.37 -13.46
C ASN A 888 -37.95 12.07 -14.28
N GLY A 889 -38.34 10.97 -13.64
CA GLY A 889 -38.38 9.63 -14.22
C GLY A 889 -37.29 8.65 -13.75
N MET A 890 -36.46 9.01 -12.77
CA MET A 890 -35.65 8.06 -11.97
C MET A 890 -36.02 8.13 -10.49
N ASP A 891 -35.94 6.98 -9.83
CA ASP A 891 -36.19 6.79 -8.40
C ASP A 891 -34.88 7.02 -7.60
N GLU A 892 -34.34 8.23 -7.69
CA GLU A 892 -33.01 8.59 -7.18
C GLU A 892 -32.97 10.05 -6.70
N GLU A 893 -32.75 10.26 -5.42
CA GLU A 893 -32.67 11.60 -4.81
C GLU A 893 -31.25 12.21 -4.87
N LEU A 894 -31.18 13.52 -4.62
CA LEU A 894 -29.95 14.32 -4.56
C LEU A 894 -29.82 15.00 -3.19
N ASP A 895 -28.70 14.73 -2.51
CA ASP A 895 -28.28 15.42 -1.30
C ASP A 895 -28.28 16.96 -1.50
N CYS A 896 -28.70 17.71 -0.47
CA CYS A 896 -28.68 19.17 -0.51
C CYS A 896 -27.23 19.73 -0.36
N PRO A 897 -26.97 21.02 -0.65
CA PRO A 897 -25.63 21.60 -0.54
C PRO A 897 -24.98 21.42 0.85
N ASP A 898 -25.76 21.61 1.92
CA ASP A 898 -25.27 21.49 3.30
C ASP A 898 -24.96 20.02 3.67
N GLU A 899 -25.72 19.08 3.11
CA GLU A 899 -25.47 17.64 3.24
C GLU A 899 -24.25 17.20 2.44
N LEU A 900 -24.05 17.75 1.24
CA LEU A 900 -22.84 17.54 0.45
C LEU A 900 -21.59 18.05 1.19
N GLU A 901 -21.66 19.22 1.84
CA GLU A 901 -20.55 19.73 2.65
C GLU A 901 -20.29 18.83 3.87
N ARG A 902 -21.34 18.42 4.60
CA ARG A 902 -21.24 17.46 5.73
C ARG A 902 -20.68 16.09 5.32
N LYS A 903 -21.11 15.55 4.18
CA LYS A 903 -20.64 14.28 3.60
C LYS A 903 -19.29 14.42 2.87
N ARG A 904 -18.79 15.65 2.69
CA ARG A 904 -17.60 16.02 1.92
C ARG A 904 -17.63 15.49 0.48
N ILE A 905 -18.71 15.76 -0.24
CA ILE A 905 -18.94 15.34 -1.63
C ILE A 905 -18.98 16.55 -2.55
N CYS A 906 -18.10 16.57 -3.55
CA CYS A 906 -18.13 17.57 -4.62
C CYS A 906 -19.00 17.07 -5.78
N ARG A 907 -20.08 17.79 -6.10
CA ARG A 907 -20.99 17.48 -7.20
C ARG A 907 -20.56 18.21 -8.49
N ILE A 908 -20.10 17.47 -9.48
CA ILE A 908 -19.81 17.96 -10.84
C ILE A 908 -21.05 17.79 -11.72
N ILE A 909 -21.37 18.83 -12.49
CA ILE A 909 -22.40 18.80 -13.55
C ILE A 909 -21.69 19.05 -14.88
N THR A 910 -21.96 18.22 -15.90
CA THR A 910 -21.35 18.37 -17.23
C THR A 910 -22.30 17.90 -18.34
N LYS A 911 -22.06 18.30 -19.60
CA LYS A 911 -22.76 17.73 -20.78
C LYS A 911 -21.91 16.72 -21.55
N ASP A 912 -20.65 16.58 -21.17
CA ASP A 912 -19.67 15.75 -21.85
C ASP A 912 -18.62 15.22 -20.86
N PHE A 913 -17.98 14.11 -21.23
CA PHE A 913 -16.91 13.52 -20.42
C PHE A 913 -15.52 13.95 -20.95
N PRO A 914 -14.75 14.78 -20.20
CA PRO A 914 -13.32 14.95 -20.45
C PRO A 914 -12.60 13.63 -20.17
N GLN A 915 -11.32 13.50 -20.55
CA GLN A 915 -10.53 12.34 -20.13
C GLN A 915 -10.33 12.34 -18.61
N TYR A 916 -10.04 13.51 -18.00
CA TYR A 916 -9.80 13.62 -16.56
C TYR A 916 -10.53 14.79 -15.89
N PHE A 917 -10.95 14.55 -14.64
CA PHE A 917 -11.35 15.56 -13.67
C PHE A 917 -10.37 15.58 -12.48
N ALA A 918 -10.12 16.77 -11.94
CA ALA A 918 -9.40 17.01 -10.70
C ALA A 918 -10.22 17.93 -9.79
N VAL A 919 -10.42 17.54 -8.53
CA VAL A 919 -10.95 18.43 -7.48
C VAL A 919 -9.76 19.03 -6.74
N VAL A 920 -9.70 20.35 -6.59
CA VAL A 920 -8.59 21.09 -5.97
C VAL A 920 -9.14 22.01 -4.88
N SER A 921 -8.51 22.01 -3.70
CA SER A 921 -8.73 23.01 -2.65
C SER A 921 -7.79 24.19 -2.87
N ARG A 922 -8.33 25.42 -2.89
CA ARG A 922 -7.54 26.66 -2.86
C ARG A 922 -8.03 27.60 -1.76
N ILE A 923 -7.25 28.63 -1.45
CA ILE A 923 -7.71 29.76 -0.62
C ILE A 923 -8.90 30.42 -1.32
N ARG A 924 -9.96 30.74 -0.57
CA ARG A 924 -11.19 31.31 -1.13
C ARG A 924 -10.90 32.59 -1.93
N GLN A 925 -11.48 32.67 -3.13
CA GLN A 925 -11.20 33.73 -4.09
C GLN A 925 -12.51 34.38 -4.56
N GLU A 926 -12.85 35.52 -3.99
CA GLU A 926 -14.00 36.30 -4.42
C GLU A 926 -13.67 36.93 -5.79
N THR A 927 -14.31 36.44 -6.86
CA THR A 927 -14.07 36.92 -8.24
C THR A 927 -15.23 37.70 -8.82
N ASN A 928 -14.92 38.75 -9.57
CA ASN A 928 -15.88 39.51 -10.37
C ASN A 928 -15.27 39.93 -11.72
N GLN A 929 -16.12 40.28 -12.69
CA GLN A 929 -15.69 40.83 -13.98
C GLN A 929 -15.61 42.36 -13.91
N MET A 930 -14.45 42.90 -13.54
CA MET A 930 -14.24 44.36 -13.47
C MET A 930 -13.81 44.91 -14.84
N GLY A 931 -14.41 46.03 -15.26
CA GLY A 931 -14.10 46.73 -16.52
C GLY A 931 -13.66 48.18 -16.31
N PRO A 932 -13.69 49.01 -17.38
CA PRO A 932 -13.34 50.43 -17.30
C PRO A 932 -14.18 51.23 -16.31
N GLU A 933 -15.41 50.78 -16.03
CA GLU A 933 -16.31 51.30 -15.00
C GLU A 933 -15.74 51.24 -13.57
N GLY A 934 -14.69 50.45 -13.34
CA GLY A 934 -14.12 50.23 -12.00
C GLY A 934 -14.99 49.29 -11.16
N GLY A 935 -14.90 49.42 -9.83
CA GLY A 935 -15.70 48.66 -8.88
C GLY A 935 -14.94 48.28 -7.60
N THR A 936 -15.57 47.50 -6.73
CA THR A 936 -14.99 47.05 -5.46
C THR A 936 -15.13 45.54 -5.30
N LEU A 937 -14.07 44.89 -4.79
CA LEU A 937 -14.09 43.55 -4.22
C LEU A 937 -13.88 43.66 -2.71
N CYS A 938 -14.68 42.93 -1.92
CA CYS A 938 -14.47 42.73 -0.48
C CYS A 938 -14.34 41.22 -0.23
N SER A 939 -13.50 40.80 0.72
CA SER A 939 -13.45 39.39 1.11
C SER A 939 -14.62 39.02 2.04
N ARG A 940 -15.14 37.79 1.90
CA ARG A 940 -16.10 37.22 2.86
C ARG A 940 -15.41 36.59 4.09
N SER A 941 -14.18 36.07 3.93
CA SER A 941 -13.41 35.50 5.04
C SER A 941 -12.88 36.57 6.01
N VAL A 942 -12.59 37.76 5.49
CA VAL A 942 -12.14 38.92 6.26
C VAL A 942 -12.82 40.18 5.73
N PRO A 943 -13.98 40.60 6.28
CA PRO A 943 -14.77 41.73 5.76
C PRO A 943 -14.02 43.08 5.71
N LEU A 944 -12.96 43.24 6.51
CA LEU A 944 -12.10 44.44 6.51
C LEU A 944 -11.12 44.50 5.30
N VAL A 945 -10.98 43.42 4.53
CA VAL A 945 -10.09 43.38 3.36
C VAL A 945 -10.87 43.76 2.10
N GLN A 946 -10.45 44.85 1.47
CA GLN A 946 -11.09 45.44 0.29
C GLN A 946 -10.05 45.80 -0.79
N ALA A 947 -10.43 45.63 -2.05
CA ALA A 947 -9.73 46.15 -3.21
C ALA A 947 -10.70 47.01 -4.06
N SER A 948 -10.38 48.29 -4.20
CA SER A 948 -11.17 49.27 -4.95
C SER A 948 -10.45 49.71 -6.22
N PHE A 949 -11.15 49.58 -7.35
CA PHE A 949 -10.67 49.86 -8.70
C PHE A 949 -11.32 51.15 -9.19
N PRO A 950 -10.59 52.29 -9.24
CA PRO A 950 -11.17 53.53 -9.75
C PRO A 950 -11.43 53.45 -11.25
N GLU A 951 -12.38 54.25 -11.74
CA GLU A 951 -12.76 54.32 -13.15
C GLU A 951 -11.52 54.51 -14.05
N GLY A 952 -11.37 53.68 -15.07
CA GLY A 952 -10.22 53.68 -15.98
C GLY A 952 -8.93 53.06 -15.43
N ALA A 953 -8.93 52.40 -14.27
CA ALA A 953 -7.81 51.56 -13.83
C ALA A 953 -7.60 50.33 -14.75
N LEU A 954 -8.69 49.85 -15.37
CA LEU A 954 -8.72 48.79 -16.38
C LEU A 954 -9.20 49.36 -17.71
N THR A 955 -8.66 48.86 -18.83
CA THR A 955 -9.06 49.24 -20.19
C THR A 955 -9.93 48.19 -20.89
N LYS A 956 -10.07 47.00 -20.28
CA LYS A 956 -10.90 45.89 -20.76
C LYS A 956 -11.51 45.16 -19.57
N LYS A 957 -12.71 44.61 -19.75
CA LYS A 957 -13.40 43.80 -18.73
C LYS A 957 -12.68 42.46 -18.54
N ILE A 958 -12.24 42.17 -17.32
CA ILE A 958 -11.46 40.96 -16.97
C ILE A 958 -11.96 40.34 -15.65
N LYS A 959 -11.83 39.00 -15.52
CA LYS A 959 -12.01 38.30 -14.22
C LYS A 959 -10.87 38.71 -13.29
N VAL A 960 -11.19 39.43 -12.22
CA VAL A 960 -10.28 39.78 -11.12
C VAL A 960 -10.69 38.98 -9.90
N GLY A 961 -9.73 38.47 -9.13
CA GLY A 961 -9.96 37.75 -7.88
C GLY A 961 -9.28 38.43 -6.70
N LEU A 962 -9.98 38.48 -5.57
CA LEU A 962 -9.43 38.88 -4.28
C LEU A 962 -9.42 37.66 -3.34
N GLN A 963 -8.24 37.28 -2.87
CA GLN A 963 -8.05 36.29 -1.82
C GLN A 963 -7.63 37.00 -0.53
N ALA A 964 -8.21 36.63 0.60
CA ALA A 964 -7.75 37.05 1.93
C ALA A 964 -7.58 35.82 2.82
N GLN A 965 -6.33 35.52 3.17
CA GLN A 965 -5.97 34.41 4.05
C GLN A 965 -5.79 34.94 5.49
N PRO A 966 -6.61 34.51 6.46
CA PRO A 966 -6.40 34.83 7.87
C PRO A 966 -5.04 34.34 8.39
N VAL A 967 -4.51 35.03 9.39
CA VAL A 967 -3.26 34.68 10.08
C VAL A 967 -3.57 34.56 11.58
N PRO A 968 -3.67 33.35 12.15
CA PRO A 968 -4.06 33.19 13.55
C PRO A 968 -2.94 33.61 14.52
N ASP A 969 -3.24 34.47 15.49
CA ASP A 969 -2.26 35.00 16.47
C ASP A 969 -1.47 33.91 17.21
N GLU A 970 -2.13 32.79 17.56
CA GLU A 970 -1.46 31.64 18.17
C GLU A 970 -0.36 31.07 17.29
N THR A 971 -0.58 31.03 15.98
CA THR A 971 0.39 30.54 14.99
C THR A 971 1.56 31.52 14.89
N VAL A 972 1.30 32.83 14.85
CA VAL A 972 2.35 33.87 14.86
C VAL A 972 3.23 33.77 16.10
N LYS A 973 2.63 33.85 17.30
CA LYS A 973 3.34 33.77 18.59
C LYS A 973 4.16 32.48 18.73
N LYS A 974 3.69 31.39 18.14
CA LYS A 974 4.36 30.08 18.15
C LYS A 974 5.59 30.01 17.25
N ILE A 975 5.52 30.52 16.02
CA ILE A 975 6.61 30.38 15.03
C ILE A 975 7.72 31.40 15.25
N ILE A 976 7.36 32.65 15.59
CA ILE A 976 8.30 33.77 15.64
C ILE A 976 8.39 34.45 17.01
N GLY A 977 7.58 34.03 17.99
CA GLY A 977 7.49 34.68 19.31
C GLY A 977 6.78 36.03 19.23
N ASN A 978 7.03 36.90 20.22
CA ASN A 978 6.54 38.28 20.24
C ASN A 978 7.38 39.24 19.36
N ARG A 979 8.25 38.72 18.46
CA ARG A 979 9.17 39.55 17.63
C ARG A 979 8.45 40.38 16.57
N ALA A 980 7.35 39.86 16.03
CA ALA A 980 6.51 40.54 15.06
C ALA A 980 5.08 39.98 15.06
N THR A 981 4.15 40.77 14.54
CA THR A 981 2.72 40.46 14.36
C THR A 981 2.30 40.78 12.93
N PHE A 982 1.24 40.14 12.43
CA PHE A 982 0.96 40.07 11.00
C PHE A 982 -0.53 40.21 10.68
N SER A 983 -0.86 40.93 9.62
CA SER A 983 -2.23 41.01 9.09
C SER A 983 -2.62 39.72 8.35
N PRO A 984 -3.87 39.59 7.90
CA PRO A 984 -4.22 38.67 6.82
C PRO A 984 -3.35 38.92 5.59
N ILE A 985 -3.02 37.85 4.85
CA ILE A 985 -2.32 37.93 3.56
C ILE A 985 -3.36 38.19 2.47
N VAL A 986 -3.15 39.24 1.67
CA VAL A 986 -4.12 39.69 0.66
C VAL A 986 -3.52 39.53 -0.73
N THR A 987 -4.14 38.73 -1.59
CA THR A 987 -3.67 38.48 -2.97
C THR A 987 -4.68 38.98 -3.99
N VAL A 988 -4.19 39.74 -4.98
CA VAL A 988 -4.97 40.15 -6.16
C VAL A 988 -4.55 39.28 -7.34
N GLU A 989 -5.45 38.43 -7.82
CA GLU A 989 -5.26 37.59 -9.01
C GLU A 989 -5.99 38.20 -10.23
N PRO A 990 -5.48 38.00 -11.48
CA PRO A 990 -4.21 37.35 -11.81
C PRO A 990 -2.99 38.24 -11.49
N ARG A 991 -2.01 37.68 -10.78
CA ARG A 991 -0.73 38.31 -10.41
C ARG A 991 0.09 38.77 -11.63
N ARG A 992 1.00 39.72 -11.42
CA ARG A 992 1.89 40.33 -12.44
C ARG A 992 1.19 41.15 -13.54
N ARG A 993 -0.04 41.64 -13.31
CA ARG A 993 -0.66 42.66 -14.18
C ARG A 993 -0.36 44.06 -13.65
N LYS A 994 -0.08 44.98 -14.57
CA LYS A 994 0.01 46.42 -14.30
C LYS A 994 -1.33 47.10 -14.61
N PHE A 995 -1.81 47.96 -13.71
CA PHE A 995 -3.03 48.75 -13.90
C PHE A 995 -2.72 50.10 -14.58
N HIS A 996 -3.72 50.70 -15.23
CA HIS A 996 -3.57 52.00 -15.92
C HIS A 996 -3.69 53.20 -14.97
N LYS A 997 -4.35 53.02 -13.83
CA LYS A 997 -4.37 53.91 -12.67
C LYS A 997 -4.08 53.06 -11.42
N PRO A 998 -3.56 53.63 -10.32
CA PRO A 998 -3.42 52.89 -9.07
C PRO A 998 -4.77 52.38 -8.57
N ILE A 999 -4.81 51.15 -8.06
CA ILE A 999 -5.95 50.61 -7.31
C ILE A 999 -5.72 50.82 -5.82
N THR A 1000 -6.79 50.99 -5.06
CA THR A 1000 -6.71 51.18 -3.60
C THR A 1000 -6.94 49.85 -2.89
N MET A 1001 -5.98 49.44 -2.07
CA MET A 1001 -6.10 48.30 -1.16
C MET A 1001 -6.42 48.79 0.25
N THR A 1002 -7.22 48.03 0.98
CA THR A 1002 -7.47 48.23 2.42
C THR A 1002 -7.26 46.90 3.14
N ILE A 1003 -6.45 46.92 4.19
CA ILE A 1003 -6.05 45.74 4.98
C ILE A 1003 -6.09 46.13 6.48
N PRO A 1004 -6.62 45.30 7.39
CA PRO A 1004 -6.59 45.60 8.82
C PRO A 1004 -5.15 45.67 9.37
N VAL A 1005 -4.94 46.55 10.34
CA VAL A 1005 -3.65 46.73 11.06
C VAL A 1005 -3.38 45.48 11.91
N PRO A 1006 -2.15 44.92 11.92
CA PRO A 1006 -1.79 43.85 12.84
C PRO A 1006 -1.86 44.30 14.31
N PRO A 1007 -2.13 43.40 15.28
CA PRO A 1007 -1.98 43.71 16.70
C PRO A 1007 -0.56 44.23 17.01
N LEU A 1008 -0.37 45.06 18.03
CA LEU A 1008 0.98 45.55 18.39
C LEU A 1008 1.88 44.44 18.92
N SER A 1009 3.17 44.45 18.54
CA SER A 1009 4.16 43.47 19.02
C SER A 1009 4.83 43.89 20.34
N GLY A 1010 4.67 43.09 21.41
CA GLY A 1010 5.34 43.28 22.71
C GLY A 1010 4.45 43.06 23.94
N GLU A 1011 5.05 42.75 25.09
CA GLU A 1011 4.34 42.69 26.37
C GLU A 1011 4.34 44.06 27.09
N GLY A 1012 3.15 44.60 27.35
CA GLY A 1012 2.95 45.65 28.34
C GLY A 1012 3.21 47.09 27.91
N LEU A 1013 2.33 47.67 27.09
CA LEU A 1013 2.12 49.12 27.02
C LEU A 1013 0.66 49.44 26.62
N THR A 1014 -0.04 50.24 27.41
CA THR A 1014 -1.46 50.61 27.19
C THR A 1014 -1.60 52.00 26.55
N ASN A 1015 -2.55 52.12 25.62
CA ASN A 1015 -3.03 53.37 24.98
C ASN A 1015 -2.01 54.15 24.13
N GLY A 1016 -2.36 54.48 22.88
CA GLY A 1016 -1.71 55.63 22.23
C GLY A 1016 -1.62 55.75 20.70
N TYR A 1017 -2.56 55.28 19.87
CA TYR A 1017 -2.59 55.72 18.46
C TYR A 1017 -3.06 57.18 18.35
N LYS A 1018 -2.19 58.13 18.71
CA LYS A 1018 -2.38 59.59 18.54
C LYS A 1018 -1.05 60.30 18.27
N GLY A 1019 -0.78 60.55 16.99
CA GLY A 1019 0.34 61.40 16.55
C GLY A 1019 1.59 60.62 16.15
N ASP A 1020 1.81 60.60 14.83
CA ASP A 1020 3.07 60.33 14.11
C ASP A 1020 3.80 58.98 14.26
N CYS A 1021 4.18 58.46 13.08
CA CYS A 1021 5.18 57.42 12.82
C CYS A 1021 5.18 56.16 13.71
N THR A 1022 4.40 55.13 13.32
CA THR A 1022 4.70 53.72 13.65
C THR A 1022 6.03 53.31 12.99
N PRO A 1023 7.16 53.13 13.71
CA PRO A 1023 8.45 52.83 13.08
C PRO A 1023 8.55 51.36 12.66
N CYS A 1024 7.76 50.53 13.32
CA CYS A 1024 7.78 49.07 13.28
C CYS A 1024 6.86 48.48 12.20
N LEU A 1025 5.86 49.23 11.70
CA LEU A 1025 4.93 48.73 10.68
C LEU A 1025 5.59 48.68 9.29
N ARG A 1026 5.39 47.56 8.59
CA ARG A 1026 6.01 47.19 7.32
C ARG A 1026 4.95 46.68 6.34
N LEU A 1027 4.95 47.18 5.11
CA LEU A 1027 4.20 46.61 4.00
C LEU A 1027 5.13 45.74 3.15
N LEU A 1028 4.89 44.43 3.18
CA LEU A 1028 5.58 43.45 2.36
C LEU A 1028 4.79 43.16 1.08
N CYS A 1029 5.51 43.00 -0.03
CA CYS A 1029 4.97 42.68 -1.35
C CYS A 1029 5.61 41.42 -1.92
N SER A 1030 4.85 40.61 -2.66
CA SER A 1030 5.37 39.50 -3.46
C SER A 1030 4.70 39.47 -4.83
N ILE A 1031 5.44 39.87 -5.87
CA ILE A 1031 4.98 39.90 -7.27
C ILE A 1031 5.14 38.56 -8.00
N THR A 1032 5.56 37.47 -7.36
CA THR A 1032 5.75 36.17 -8.04
C THR A 1032 4.41 35.56 -8.46
N GLY A 1033 4.36 34.99 -9.66
CA GLY A 1033 3.12 34.56 -10.33
C GLY A 1033 3.15 33.09 -10.74
N GLY A 1034 1.98 32.48 -10.91
CA GLY A 1034 1.85 31.07 -11.26
C GLY A 1034 2.44 30.14 -10.21
N THR A 1035 3.20 29.14 -10.67
CA THR A 1035 3.85 28.10 -9.85
C THR A 1035 5.14 28.54 -9.14
N SER A 1036 5.61 29.78 -9.37
CA SER A 1036 6.81 30.30 -8.70
C SER A 1036 6.52 30.65 -7.23
N PRO A 1037 7.44 30.36 -6.30
CA PRO A 1037 7.23 30.60 -4.87
C PRO A 1037 7.14 32.09 -4.51
N ALA A 1038 6.57 32.42 -3.36
CA ALA A 1038 6.55 33.79 -2.84
C ALA A 1038 7.98 34.33 -2.61
N GLN A 1039 8.18 35.61 -2.95
CA GLN A 1039 9.42 36.35 -2.67
C GLN A 1039 9.01 37.70 -2.08
N TRP A 1040 9.30 37.89 -0.79
CA TRP A 1040 8.83 39.04 -0.01
C TRP A 1040 9.84 40.19 -0.03
N GLU A 1041 9.38 41.38 -0.39
CA GLU A 1041 10.15 42.64 -0.42
C GLU A 1041 9.47 43.68 0.49
N ASP A 1042 10.22 44.40 1.33
CA ASP A 1042 9.69 45.56 2.08
C ASP A 1042 9.56 46.76 1.14
N ILE A 1043 8.30 47.17 0.87
CA ILE A 1043 7.99 48.29 -0.02
C ILE A 1043 7.55 49.56 0.75
N THR A 1044 7.61 49.55 2.08
CA THR A 1044 7.11 50.64 2.96
C THR A 1044 7.69 52.01 2.61
N GLY A 1045 8.99 52.07 2.27
CA GLY A 1045 9.66 53.31 1.86
C GLY A 1045 9.26 53.85 0.48
N THR A 1046 8.46 53.10 -0.29
CA THR A 1046 8.04 53.45 -1.67
C THR A 1046 6.54 53.62 -1.84
N THR A 1047 5.74 53.16 -0.86
CA THR A 1047 4.27 53.13 -0.92
C THR A 1047 3.71 53.79 0.34
N PRO A 1048 3.11 55.00 0.25
CA PRO A 1048 2.59 55.68 1.41
C PRO A 1048 1.37 54.93 1.99
N LEU A 1049 1.34 54.82 3.32
CA LEU A 1049 0.29 54.14 4.07
C LEU A 1049 -0.61 55.19 4.75
N THR A 1050 -1.92 55.11 4.51
CA THR A 1050 -2.93 55.97 5.13
C THR A 1050 -3.75 55.16 6.12
N PHE A 1051 -3.73 55.54 7.41
CA PHE A 1051 -4.55 54.89 8.43
C PHE A 1051 -6.00 55.37 8.35
N ILE A 1052 -6.95 54.44 8.36
CA ILE A 1052 -8.39 54.67 8.30
C ILE A 1052 -9.04 53.72 9.30
N ASN A 1053 -9.38 54.24 10.49
CA ASN A 1053 -9.74 53.43 11.67
C ASN A 1053 -8.67 52.34 11.91
N ASP A 1054 -9.07 51.11 12.22
CA ASP A 1054 -8.18 49.96 12.47
C ASP A 1054 -7.62 49.31 11.18
N CYS A 1055 -7.66 50.03 10.04
CA CYS A 1055 -7.14 49.57 8.75
C CYS A 1055 -6.09 50.52 8.17
N VAL A 1056 -5.15 49.96 7.41
CA VAL A 1056 -4.28 50.73 6.51
C VAL A 1056 -4.83 50.62 5.10
N SER A 1057 -4.92 51.77 4.45
CA SER A 1057 -5.20 51.89 3.02
C SER A 1057 -3.98 52.43 2.28
N PHE A 1058 -3.68 51.84 1.12
CA PHE A 1058 -2.57 52.23 0.26
C PHE A 1058 -2.94 52.02 -1.21
N THR A 1059 -2.14 52.58 -2.12
CA THR A 1059 -2.38 52.41 -3.57
C THR A 1059 -1.27 51.60 -4.24
N THR A 1060 -1.64 50.78 -5.23
CA THR A 1060 -0.70 49.96 -6.01
C THR A 1060 -1.03 50.01 -7.50
N ASN A 1061 0.02 49.99 -8.33
CA ASN A 1061 -0.09 49.88 -9.79
C ASN A 1061 0.04 48.44 -10.30
N VAL A 1062 0.22 47.44 -9.43
CA VAL A 1062 0.50 46.03 -9.81
C VAL A 1062 -0.30 45.05 -8.96
N SER A 1063 -0.81 43.98 -9.59
CA SER A 1063 -1.42 42.84 -8.91
C SER A 1063 -0.35 41.90 -8.31
N ALA A 1064 -0.39 41.74 -6.99
CA ALA A 1064 0.60 41.03 -6.20
C ALA A 1064 -0.04 40.40 -4.94
N ARG A 1065 0.78 39.74 -4.11
CA ARG A 1065 0.44 39.45 -2.72
C ARG A 1065 0.94 40.60 -1.83
N PHE A 1066 0.14 41.04 -0.87
CA PHE A 1066 0.45 42.09 0.09
C PHE A 1066 0.24 41.57 1.52
N TRP A 1067 1.07 42.04 2.45
CA TRP A 1067 1.04 41.63 3.84
C TRP A 1067 1.56 42.75 4.73
N LEU A 1068 0.82 43.13 5.77
CA LEU A 1068 1.32 44.08 6.79
C LEU A 1068 1.93 43.30 7.95
N ALA A 1069 3.08 43.77 8.43
CA ALA A 1069 3.79 43.22 9.57
C ALA A 1069 4.19 44.36 10.53
N ASP A 1070 3.90 44.25 11.82
CA ASP A 1070 4.50 45.11 12.84
C ASP A 1070 5.70 44.37 13.44
N CYS A 1071 6.91 44.92 13.26
CA CYS A 1071 8.17 44.28 13.61
C CYS A 1071 9.17 45.32 14.11
N HIS A 1072 9.64 45.16 15.35
CA HIS A 1072 10.62 46.06 15.95
C HIS A 1072 12.03 45.90 15.35
N GLN A 1073 12.35 44.73 14.79
CA GLN A 1073 13.64 44.41 14.18
C GLN A 1073 13.52 44.42 12.65
N ILE A 1074 13.50 45.64 12.07
CA ILE A 1074 13.23 45.87 10.64
C ILE A 1074 13.94 44.89 9.69
N PRO A 1075 15.26 44.57 9.82
CA PRO A 1075 15.94 43.64 8.90
C PRO A 1075 15.45 42.19 8.99
N GLU A 1076 14.91 41.75 10.14
CA GLU A 1076 14.39 40.38 10.30
C GLU A 1076 13.02 40.20 9.63
N THR A 1077 12.25 41.27 9.40
CA THR A 1077 10.84 41.22 8.97
C THR A 1077 10.60 40.28 7.78
N VAL A 1078 11.42 40.36 6.73
CA VAL A 1078 11.31 39.51 5.53
C VAL A 1078 11.63 38.04 5.84
N GLY A 1079 12.56 37.78 6.74
CA GLY A 1079 12.88 36.43 7.23
C GLY A 1079 11.73 35.83 8.04
N LEU A 1080 11.20 36.57 9.02
CA LEU A 1080 10.06 36.19 9.85
C LEU A 1080 8.81 35.92 9.00
N ALA A 1081 8.52 36.81 8.05
CA ALA A 1081 7.43 36.64 7.09
C ALA A 1081 7.63 35.39 6.22
N THR A 1082 8.85 35.15 5.71
CA THR A 1082 9.14 33.96 4.89
C THR A 1082 9.02 32.66 5.70
N GLN A 1083 9.37 32.68 7.00
CA GLN A 1083 9.19 31.56 7.91
C GLN A 1083 7.69 31.28 8.16
N LEU A 1084 6.94 32.30 8.56
CA LEU A 1084 5.50 32.23 8.83
C LEU A 1084 4.67 31.87 7.58
N TYR A 1085 5.03 32.38 6.40
CA TYR A 1085 4.34 32.09 5.14
C TYR A 1085 4.34 30.58 4.80
N ARG A 1086 5.48 29.91 5.01
CA ARG A 1086 5.64 28.45 4.79
C ARG A 1086 4.74 27.61 5.70
N GLU A 1087 4.27 28.15 6.82
CA GLU A 1087 3.33 27.49 7.73
C GLU A 1087 1.90 27.69 7.21
N LEU A 1088 1.55 28.94 6.87
CA LEU A 1088 0.22 29.35 6.42
C LEU A 1088 -0.19 28.72 5.07
N ILE A 1089 0.74 28.55 4.11
CA ILE A 1089 0.40 27.98 2.79
C ILE A 1089 0.21 26.46 2.78
N CYS A 1090 0.47 25.76 3.89
CA CYS A 1090 0.26 24.32 3.96
C CYS A 1090 -1.23 23.99 3.78
N VAL A 1091 -1.54 23.04 2.90
CA VAL A 1091 -2.94 22.66 2.62
C VAL A 1091 -3.44 21.77 3.75
N PRO A 1092 -4.58 22.09 4.39
CA PRO A 1092 -5.16 21.28 5.45
C PRO A 1092 -6.05 20.18 4.86
N TYR A 1093 -5.96 18.98 5.44
CA TYR A 1093 -6.70 17.79 5.05
C TYR A 1093 -7.33 17.11 6.26
N MET A 1094 -8.53 16.56 6.08
CA MET A 1094 -9.11 15.61 7.02
C MET A 1094 -8.52 14.23 6.75
N ALA A 1095 -7.79 13.70 7.72
CA ALA A 1095 -7.20 12.38 7.68
C ALA A 1095 -7.49 11.61 8.98
N LYS A 1096 -7.34 10.29 8.92
CA LYS A 1096 -7.42 9.40 10.08
C LYS A 1096 -6.03 8.85 10.38
N PHE A 1097 -5.64 8.85 11.65
CA PHE A 1097 -4.53 8.05 12.14
C PHE A 1097 -5.02 6.64 12.41
N VAL A 1098 -4.45 5.65 11.74
CA VAL A 1098 -4.72 4.23 12.00
C VAL A 1098 -3.42 3.56 12.41
N VAL A 1099 -3.42 2.91 13.56
CA VAL A 1099 -2.28 2.20 14.12
C VAL A 1099 -2.53 0.71 13.95
N PHE A 1100 -1.70 0.08 13.13
CA PHE A 1100 -1.65 -1.37 13.03
C PHE A 1100 -0.47 -1.89 13.86
N ALA A 1101 -0.67 -2.95 14.63
CA ALA A 1101 0.37 -3.63 15.39
C ALA A 1101 0.45 -5.11 15.01
N LYS A 1102 1.66 -5.67 15.08
CA LYS A 1102 1.93 -7.09 14.91
C LYS A 1102 2.89 -7.58 15.98
N MET A 1103 2.36 -8.30 16.95
CA MET A 1103 3.13 -8.98 17.99
C MET A 1103 3.69 -10.28 17.42
N ASN A 1104 4.95 -10.26 16.96
CA ASN A 1104 5.65 -11.46 16.49
C ASN A 1104 6.34 -12.20 17.66
N ASP A 1105 6.70 -11.45 18.70
CA ASP A 1105 7.44 -11.89 19.87
C ASP A 1105 6.77 -11.28 21.12
N PRO A 1106 6.73 -11.96 22.28
CA PRO A 1106 6.21 -11.38 23.53
C PRO A 1106 6.95 -10.10 23.98
N VAL A 1107 8.20 -9.91 23.55
CA VAL A 1107 9.05 -8.76 23.90
C VAL A 1107 9.06 -7.68 22.80
N GLU A 1108 8.93 -8.03 21.51
CA GLU A 1108 8.94 -7.06 20.39
C GLU A 1108 7.70 -7.17 19.47
N SER A 1109 7.07 -6.01 19.24
CA SER A 1109 5.97 -5.83 18.27
C SER A 1109 6.33 -4.84 17.19
N ARG A 1110 5.88 -5.09 15.96
CA ARG A 1110 6.02 -4.15 14.84
C ARG A 1110 4.77 -3.30 14.73
N LEU A 1111 4.91 -1.98 14.72
CA LEU A 1111 3.83 -1.03 14.50
C LEU A 1111 3.94 -0.38 13.11
N ARG A 1112 2.80 -0.01 12.56
CA ARG A 1112 2.66 0.80 11.36
C ARG A 1112 1.58 1.85 11.61
N CYS A 1113 1.99 3.08 11.83
CA CYS A 1113 1.07 4.22 11.87
C CYS A 1113 0.84 4.73 10.44
N PHE A 1114 -0.42 4.90 10.06
CA PHE A 1114 -0.83 5.50 8.80
C PHE A 1114 -1.57 6.80 9.07
N CYS A 1115 -1.23 7.88 8.37
CA CYS A 1115 -2.06 9.08 8.29
C CYS A 1115 -2.75 9.10 6.91
N MET A 1116 -4.02 8.67 6.86
CA MET A 1116 -4.70 8.35 5.61
C MET A 1116 -5.89 9.25 5.30
N THR A 1117 -5.96 9.73 4.06
CA THR A 1117 -7.14 10.39 3.44
C THR A 1117 -8.06 9.34 2.82
N ASP A 1118 -8.50 8.38 3.65
CA ASP A 1118 -9.50 7.32 3.39
C ASP A 1118 -9.29 6.35 2.19
N ASP A 1119 -8.31 6.59 1.31
CA ASP A 1119 -8.21 5.90 0.01
C ASP A 1119 -7.62 4.46 0.03
N LYS A 1120 -7.42 3.88 1.22
CA LYS A 1120 -6.55 2.70 1.43
C LYS A 1120 -6.99 1.62 2.42
N VAL A 1121 -7.98 1.83 3.31
CA VAL A 1121 -8.28 0.90 4.42
C VAL A 1121 -8.41 -0.55 3.92
N ASP A 1122 -9.35 -0.79 2.99
CA ASP A 1122 -9.68 -2.10 2.40
C ASP A 1122 -8.58 -2.69 1.49
N LYS A 1123 -7.42 -2.03 1.42
CA LYS A 1123 -6.28 -2.37 0.55
C LYS A 1123 -4.93 -2.22 1.25
N THR A 1124 -4.91 -2.07 2.57
CA THR A 1124 -3.69 -2.19 3.37
C THR A 1124 -3.15 -3.62 3.23
N LEU A 1125 -1.86 -3.76 2.86
CA LEU A 1125 -1.18 -5.07 2.86
C LEU A 1125 -1.01 -5.60 4.29
N GLU A 1126 -1.21 -4.73 5.29
CA GLU A 1126 -1.16 -4.96 6.72
C GLU A 1126 -1.90 -6.24 7.13
N GLN A 1127 -3.14 -6.43 6.68
CA GLN A 1127 -3.92 -7.65 6.97
C GLN A 1127 -3.29 -8.91 6.34
N GLN A 1128 -2.77 -8.80 5.11
CA GLN A 1128 -2.08 -9.89 4.40
C GLN A 1128 -0.69 -10.19 4.98
N GLU A 1129 -0.13 -9.25 5.75
CA GLU A 1129 1.12 -9.41 6.50
C GLU A 1129 0.87 -9.71 7.99
N ASN A 1130 -0.38 -10.02 8.36
CA ASN A 1130 -0.84 -10.36 9.71
C ASN A 1130 -0.57 -9.25 10.75
N PHE A 1131 -0.82 -7.99 10.39
CA PHE A 1131 -0.97 -6.88 11.34
C PHE A 1131 -2.45 -6.68 11.68
N GLU A 1132 -2.74 -6.32 12.93
CA GLU A 1132 -4.07 -6.04 13.46
C GLU A 1132 -4.22 -4.55 13.77
N GLU A 1133 -5.41 -4.00 13.57
CA GLU A 1133 -5.72 -2.61 13.90
C GLU A 1133 -5.95 -2.46 15.41
N VAL A 1134 -5.07 -1.71 16.08
CA VAL A 1134 -5.12 -1.51 17.55
C VAL A 1134 -5.74 -0.19 17.95
N ALA A 1135 -5.67 0.84 17.10
CA ALA A 1135 -6.33 2.12 17.34
C ALA A 1135 -6.60 2.87 16.04
N ARG A 1136 -7.68 3.65 16.03
CA ARG A 1136 -8.12 4.50 14.92
C ARG A 1136 -8.65 5.82 15.46
N SER A 1137 -8.12 6.94 14.98
CA SER A 1137 -8.66 8.26 15.31
C SER A 1137 -9.96 8.55 14.57
N LYS A 1138 -10.74 9.48 15.13
CA LYS A 1138 -11.70 10.31 14.37
C LYS A 1138 -11.04 11.05 13.19
N ASP A 1139 -11.83 11.68 12.33
CA ASP A 1139 -11.32 12.60 11.31
C ASP A 1139 -10.61 13.79 11.97
N ILE A 1140 -9.34 13.99 11.67
CA ILE A 1140 -8.48 15.04 12.27
C ILE A 1140 -7.82 15.87 11.17
N GLU A 1141 -7.70 17.18 11.40
CA GLU A 1141 -7.02 18.07 10.46
C GLU A 1141 -5.49 17.94 10.55
N VAL A 1142 -4.87 17.57 9.43
CA VAL A 1142 -3.42 17.49 9.24
C VAL A 1142 -2.98 18.39 8.08
N LEU A 1143 -1.72 18.84 8.11
CA LEU A 1143 -1.16 19.75 7.12
C LEU A 1143 -0.22 19.02 6.14
N GLU A 1144 -0.41 19.21 4.84
CA GLU A 1144 0.45 18.60 3.82
C GLU A 1144 1.89 19.15 3.84
N GLY A 1145 2.86 18.25 3.69
CA GLY A 1145 4.29 18.55 3.73
C GLY A 1145 4.84 18.78 5.14
N ARG A 1146 4.01 18.62 6.19
CA ARG A 1146 4.42 18.88 7.58
C ARG A 1146 4.80 17.58 8.31
N PRO A 1147 5.79 17.64 9.22
CA PRO A 1147 6.09 16.56 10.14
C PRO A 1147 4.98 16.46 11.20
N ILE A 1148 4.59 15.23 11.51
CA ILE A 1148 3.81 14.88 12.70
C ILE A 1148 4.77 14.05 13.54
N TYR A 1149 5.18 14.57 14.68
CA TYR A 1149 6.09 13.88 15.59
C TYR A 1149 5.28 12.89 16.41
N VAL A 1150 5.82 11.69 16.65
CA VAL A 1150 5.10 10.63 17.36
C VAL A 1150 5.91 10.21 18.58
N ASP A 1151 5.40 10.54 19.75
CA ASP A 1151 5.89 9.98 21.01
C ASP A 1151 5.15 8.70 21.35
N CYS A 1152 5.83 7.81 22.08
CA CYS A 1152 5.25 6.61 22.67
C CYS A 1152 5.47 6.63 24.19
N TYR A 1153 4.46 6.20 24.94
CA TYR A 1153 4.40 6.21 26.41
C TYR A 1153 3.71 4.93 26.94
N GLY A 1154 3.78 4.66 28.24
CA GLY A 1154 3.22 3.44 28.87
C GLY A 1154 4.17 2.25 28.77
N ASN A 1155 3.70 1.01 28.74
CA ASN A 1155 4.57 -0.18 28.76
C ASN A 1155 5.30 -0.45 27.41
N LEU A 1156 5.22 0.45 26.43
CA LEU A 1156 5.70 0.26 25.06
C LEU A 1156 6.82 1.26 24.69
N VAL A 1157 7.91 0.76 24.10
CA VAL A 1157 9.14 1.53 23.85
C VAL A 1157 9.51 1.52 22.36
N PRO A 1158 9.63 2.67 21.68
CA PRO A 1158 10.01 2.67 20.27
C PRO A 1158 11.50 2.32 20.10
N LEU A 1159 11.78 1.36 19.23
CA LEU A 1159 13.13 0.94 18.85
C LEU A 1159 13.71 1.89 17.79
N ALA A 1160 13.96 3.13 18.21
CA ALA A 1160 14.65 4.16 17.45
C ALA A 1160 16.06 4.41 18.01
N LYS A 1161 16.93 5.05 17.23
CA LYS A 1161 18.26 5.47 17.69
C LYS A 1161 18.12 6.41 18.89
N ALA A 1162 18.96 6.22 19.91
CA ALA A 1162 18.88 6.96 21.16
C ALA A 1162 18.79 8.49 20.96
N GLY A 1163 17.71 9.11 21.45
CA GLY A 1163 17.43 10.54 21.33
C GLY A 1163 16.63 10.96 20.09
N GLN A 1164 16.35 10.06 19.13
CA GLN A 1164 15.60 10.40 17.92
C GLN A 1164 14.08 10.18 18.11
N GLN A 1165 13.30 11.27 18.11
CA GLN A 1165 11.83 11.22 18.08
C GLN A 1165 11.34 10.67 16.73
N LEU A 1166 10.25 9.90 16.72
CA LEU A 1166 9.65 9.39 15.49
C LEU A 1166 8.97 10.54 14.72
N VAL A 1167 9.05 10.51 13.38
CA VAL A 1167 8.46 11.55 12.52
C VAL A 1167 7.70 10.91 11.36
N LEU A 1168 6.41 11.21 11.27
CA LEU A 1168 5.51 10.86 10.17
C LEU A 1168 5.25 12.11 9.33
N ASN A 1169 5.76 12.16 8.09
CA ASN A 1169 5.41 13.23 7.16
C ASN A 1169 4.10 12.90 6.44
N PHE A 1170 3.18 13.87 6.34
CA PHE A 1170 1.90 13.68 5.65
C PHE A 1170 1.88 14.35 4.27
N TYR A 1171 1.46 13.59 3.25
CA TYR A 1171 1.21 14.02 1.88
C TYR A 1171 -0.12 13.45 1.38
N ALA A 1172 -0.94 14.24 0.70
CA ALA A 1172 -2.27 13.81 0.28
C ALA A 1172 -2.20 12.67 -0.75
N PHE A 1173 -3.04 11.64 -0.56
CA PHE A 1173 -3.17 10.48 -1.44
C PHE A 1173 -1.92 9.60 -1.65
N LYS A 1174 -0.80 9.91 -0.97
CA LYS A 1174 0.45 9.13 -0.91
C LYS A 1174 0.36 8.00 0.14
N GLU A 1175 1.49 7.33 0.40
CA GLU A 1175 1.66 6.29 1.43
C GLU A 1175 2.30 6.91 2.69
N ASN A 1176 1.50 7.57 3.54
CA ASN A 1176 2.02 8.18 4.78
C ASN A 1176 2.13 7.11 5.87
N ARG A 1177 3.08 6.19 5.68
CA ARG A 1177 3.35 5.01 6.50
C ARG A 1177 4.60 5.27 7.36
N LEU A 1178 4.45 5.25 8.68
CA LEU A 1178 5.54 5.23 9.65
C LEU A 1178 5.63 3.80 10.24
N PRO A 1179 6.51 2.94 9.70
CA PRO A 1179 6.82 1.64 10.31
C PRO A 1179 7.88 1.82 11.40
N PHE A 1180 7.65 1.27 12.59
CA PHE A 1180 8.64 1.22 13.67
C PHE A 1180 8.37 0.00 14.56
N CYS A 1181 9.39 -0.49 15.25
CA CYS A 1181 9.21 -1.58 16.21
C CYS A 1181 9.05 -0.99 17.62
N VAL A 1182 8.26 -1.62 18.48
CA VAL A 1182 8.19 -1.32 19.90
C VAL A 1182 8.54 -2.54 20.73
N LYS A 1183 9.22 -2.31 21.85
CA LYS A 1183 9.56 -3.30 22.86
C LYS A 1183 8.63 -3.17 24.06
N VAL A 1184 8.17 -4.27 24.64
CA VAL A 1184 7.48 -4.27 25.93
C VAL A 1184 8.52 -4.04 27.04
N ARG A 1185 8.23 -3.14 27.97
CA ARG A 1185 9.20 -2.67 28.97
C ARG A 1185 9.23 -3.53 30.23
N ASP A 1186 8.06 -3.84 30.76
CA ASP A 1186 7.85 -4.75 31.87
C ASP A 1186 6.89 -5.87 31.40
N PRO A 1187 7.42 -7.08 31.09
CA PRO A 1187 6.60 -8.21 30.68
C PRO A 1187 5.63 -8.76 31.74
N SER A 1188 5.69 -8.26 32.99
CA SER A 1188 4.71 -8.60 34.04
C SER A 1188 3.46 -7.73 34.02
N GLN A 1189 3.48 -6.62 33.26
CA GLN A 1189 2.39 -5.67 33.13
C GLN A 1189 1.74 -5.79 31.74
N GLU A 1190 0.48 -5.33 31.60
CA GLU A 1190 -0.24 -5.36 30.33
C GLU A 1190 0.57 -4.65 29.22
N PRO A 1191 0.67 -5.20 27.99
CA PRO A 1191 1.46 -4.62 26.90
C PRO A 1191 0.71 -3.46 26.24
N CYS A 1192 0.34 -2.47 27.04
CA CYS A 1192 -0.43 -1.29 26.65
C CYS A 1192 0.42 -0.01 26.74
N GLY A 1193 0.11 0.95 25.89
CA GLY A 1193 0.78 2.24 25.85
C GLY A 1193 -0.07 3.29 25.16
N ARG A 1194 0.54 4.45 24.89
CA ARG A 1194 -0.08 5.56 24.16
C ARG A 1194 0.85 6.03 23.06
N LEU A 1195 0.28 6.31 21.90
CA LEU A 1195 0.91 7.11 20.86
C LEU A 1195 0.32 8.51 20.89
N THR A 1196 1.18 9.50 21.11
CA THR A 1196 0.81 10.91 21.11
C THR A 1196 1.38 11.55 19.86
N PHE A 1197 0.50 11.98 18.96
CA PHE A 1197 0.84 12.68 17.74
C PHE A 1197 0.94 14.18 18.04
N LEU A 1198 2.08 14.80 17.74
CA LEU A 1198 2.42 16.18 18.05
C LEU A 1198 2.68 16.99 16.76
N LYS A 1199 2.33 18.28 16.77
CA LYS A 1199 2.66 19.20 15.66
C LYS A 1199 4.15 19.61 15.66
N GLU A 1200 4.89 19.29 16.73
CA GLU A 1200 6.22 19.83 17.03
C GLU A 1200 7.16 18.80 17.64
N CYS A 1201 8.45 19.09 17.56
CA CYS A 1201 9.48 18.32 18.23
C CYS A 1201 9.46 18.59 19.74
N LYS A 1202 9.73 17.55 20.54
CA LYS A 1202 9.77 17.65 22.00
C LYS A 1202 11.11 18.16 22.49
N THR A 1203 11.16 19.41 22.96
CA THR A 1203 12.39 19.98 23.54
C THR A 1203 12.56 19.63 25.02
N ILE A 1204 13.80 19.60 25.50
CA ILE A 1204 14.17 19.14 26.85
C ILE A 1204 13.74 20.12 27.96
N LYS A 1205 13.23 21.33 27.62
CA LYS A 1205 12.91 22.41 28.59
C LYS A 1205 11.64 23.22 28.29
N SER A 1206 10.63 22.66 27.62
CA SER A 1206 9.39 23.39 27.27
C SER A 1206 8.14 22.96 28.06
N LEU A 1207 7.16 23.87 28.09
CA LEU A 1207 5.78 23.66 28.58
C LEU A 1207 5.08 22.46 27.91
N PRO A 1208 4.00 21.91 28.52
CA PRO A 1208 3.25 20.80 27.93
C PRO A 1208 2.68 21.16 26.55
N GLN A 1209 3.02 20.37 25.54
CA GLN A 1209 2.58 20.55 24.16
C GLN A 1209 1.20 19.90 23.92
N THR A 1210 0.29 20.61 23.26
CA THR A 1210 -1.03 20.08 22.90
C THR A 1210 -0.92 18.99 21.82
N ALA A 1211 -1.45 17.81 22.11
CA ALA A 1211 -1.53 16.71 21.16
C ALA A 1211 -2.47 17.05 19.97
N VAL A 1212 -2.12 16.54 18.79
CA VAL A 1212 -3.00 16.43 17.61
C VAL A 1212 -4.01 15.31 17.83
N CYS A 1213 -3.53 14.22 18.42
CA CYS A 1213 -4.27 12.99 18.68
C CYS A 1213 -3.53 12.19 19.75
N ASN A 1214 -4.24 11.68 20.76
CA ASN A 1214 -3.76 10.64 21.65
C ASN A 1214 -4.48 9.34 21.30
N LEU A 1215 -3.75 8.31 20.87
CA LEU A 1215 -4.30 6.97 20.68
C LEU A 1215 -3.73 6.05 21.77
N ASN A 1216 -4.59 5.57 22.66
CA ASN A 1216 -4.23 4.43 23.49
C ASN A 1216 -4.11 3.19 22.60
N ILE A 1217 -3.07 2.39 22.84
CA ILE A 1217 -2.79 1.17 22.09
C ILE A 1217 -2.47 0.04 23.05
N THR A 1218 -3.37 -0.93 23.17
CA THR A 1218 -3.03 -2.24 23.72
C THR A 1218 -2.53 -3.10 22.57
N LEU A 1219 -1.32 -3.68 22.68
CA LEU A 1219 -0.85 -4.64 21.68
C LEU A 1219 -1.82 -5.84 21.65
N PRO A 1220 -2.12 -6.41 20.47
CA PRO A 1220 -2.95 -7.59 20.40
C PRO A 1220 -2.26 -8.69 21.19
N ALA A 1221 -3.01 -9.43 22.01
CA ALA A 1221 -2.46 -10.53 22.79
C ALA A 1221 -1.65 -11.47 21.88
N VAL A 1222 -0.47 -11.91 22.35
CA VAL A 1222 0.42 -12.78 21.56
C VAL A 1222 -0.38 -13.94 20.99
N LYS A 1223 -0.65 -13.90 19.68
CA LYS A 1223 -1.21 -15.03 18.95
C LYS A 1223 -0.18 -16.14 18.99
N LYS A 1224 -0.29 -17.03 20.00
CA LYS A 1224 0.39 -18.33 20.05
C LYS A 1224 0.23 -18.93 18.67
N THR A 1225 1.32 -19.01 17.90
CA THR A 1225 1.21 -18.89 16.46
C THR A 1225 0.55 -20.10 15.81
N GLU A 1226 -0.75 -19.99 15.57
CA GLU A 1226 -1.37 -20.48 14.34
C GLU A 1226 -0.43 -20.05 13.21
N LYS A 1227 0.19 -21.05 12.58
CA LYS A 1227 1.48 -20.85 11.88
C LYS A 1227 1.31 -19.80 10.79
N PRO A 1228 2.03 -18.66 10.86
CA PRO A 1228 1.80 -17.54 9.97
C PRO A 1228 1.87 -17.98 8.50
N GLU A 1229 1.09 -17.33 7.66
CA GLU A 1229 1.04 -17.60 6.22
C GLU A 1229 2.39 -17.22 5.58
N ARG A 1230 3.36 -18.15 5.65
CA ARG A 1230 4.67 -18.15 4.99
C ARG A 1230 4.57 -17.39 3.66
N ARG A 1231 5.13 -16.16 3.62
CA ARG A 1231 5.20 -15.31 2.42
C ARG A 1231 5.56 -16.18 1.21
N HIS A 1232 4.70 -16.16 0.20
CA HIS A 1232 4.71 -17.19 -0.82
C HIS A 1232 5.84 -17.01 -1.83
N THR A 1233 6.97 -17.66 -1.55
CA THR A 1233 7.80 -18.22 -2.63
C THR A 1233 6.90 -19.08 -3.52
N PHE A 1234 7.00 -18.93 -4.85
CA PHE A 1234 6.00 -19.45 -5.79
C PHE A 1234 5.72 -20.96 -5.67
N ALA A 1235 6.70 -21.76 -5.24
CA ALA A 1235 6.55 -23.19 -4.96
C ALA A 1235 5.66 -23.51 -3.73
N SER A 1236 5.60 -22.62 -2.73
CA SER A 1236 4.88 -22.87 -1.47
C SER A 1236 3.36 -22.81 -1.61
N LEU A 1237 2.84 -22.03 -2.55
CA LEU A 1237 1.40 -21.85 -2.79
C LEU A 1237 0.76 -23.14 -3.33
N ALA A 1238 1.51 -23.89 -4.16
CA ALA A 1238 1.10 -25.19 -4.69
C ALA A 1238 1.01 -26.29 -3.62
N LEU A 1239 1.87 -26.24 -2.60
CA LEU A 1239 1.86 -27.20 -1.48
C LEU A 1239 0.83 -26.82 -0.40
N ARG A 1240 0.66 -25.53 -0.09
CA ARG A 1240 -0.29 -25.08 0.94
C ARG A 1240 -1.75 -25.26 0.52
N LYS A 1241 -2.08 -25.08 -0.77
CA LYS A 1241 -3.42 -25.39 -1.32
C LYS A 1241 -3.79 -26.87 -1.31
N ARG A 1242 -2.83 -27.77 -1.09
CA ARG A 1242 -3.09 -29.17 -0.75
C ARG A 1242 -3.34 -29.29 0.75
N TYR A 1243 -2.31 -29.06 1.56
CA TYR A 1243 -2.32 -29.39 2.98
C TYR A 1243 -3.09 -28.44 3.94
N SER A 1244 -3.76 -27.39 3.45
CA SER A 1244 -4.39 -26.37 4.31
C SER A 1244 -5.41 -26.93 5.31
N TYR A 1245 -6.14 -27.97 4.94
CA TYR A 1245 -7.17 -28.58 5.78
C TYR A 1245 -6.66 -29.24 7.06
N LEU A 1246 -5.36 -29.51 7.19
CA LEU A 1246 -4.79 -29.98 8.45
C LEU A 1246 -4.67 -28.87 9.50
N ALA A 1247 -4.56 -27.61 9.06
CA ALA A 1247 -4.51 -26.47 9.97
C ALA A 1247 -5.92 -26.12 10.48
N GLU A 1248 -6.88 -25.95 9.55
CA GLU A 1248 -8.15 -25.29 9.85
C GLU A 1248 -9.39 -26.14 9.49
N PRO A 1249 -10.13 -26.57 10.51
CA PRO A 1249 -11.59 -26.67 10.46
C PRO A 1249 -12.24 -26.01 11.70
N ALA A 1250 -11.72 -24.84 12.11
CA ALA A 1250 -12.12 -24.17 13.37
C ALA A 1250 -13.26 -23.14 13.22
N LEU A 1251 -13.37 -22.49 12.06
CA LEU A 1251 -14.20 -21.29 11.84
C LEU A 1251 -15.71 -21.54 11.68
N ILE A 1252 -16.15 -22.80 11.60
CA ILE A 1252 -17.54 -23.17 11.27
C ILE A 1252 -18.42 -23.42 12.53
N LEU A 1253 -17.84 -23.28 13.73
CA LEU A 1253 -18.43 -23.73 15.00
C LEU A 1253 -18.22 -22.73 16.18
N ILE A 1254 -18.26 -21.43 15.87
CA ILE A 1254 -18.12 -20.30 16.83
C ILE A 1254 -19.44 -19.50 16.98
N ASP A 1255 -20.36 -19.59 16.04
CA ASP A 1255 -21.69 -18.93 15.99
C ASP A 1255 -22.71 -19.35 17.10
N LEU A 1256 -22.24 -19.99 18.18
CA LEU A 1256 -22.97 -20.36 19.41
C LEU A 1256 -22.07 -20.20 20.66
N ALA A 1257 -21.20 -19.18 20.64
CA ALA A 1257 -20.30 -18.79 21.74
C ALA A 1257 -21.04 -18.07 22.88
#